data_AF-A0A7Y0TKQ8-F1
#
_entry.id   AF-A0A7Y0TKQ8-F1
#
_cell.length_a   1.000
_cell.length_b   1.000
_cell.length_c   1.000
_cell.angle_alpha   90.00
_cell.angle_beta   90.00
_cell.angle_gamma   90.00
#
_symmetry.space_group_name_H-M   'P 1'
#
loop_
_entity.id
_entity.type
_entity.pdbx_description
1 polymer ?
#
loop_
_entity_poly.entity_id
_entity_poly.type
_entity_poly.pdbx_seq_one_letter_code
_entity_poly.pdbx_strand_id
1 'polypeptide(L)'
;PEQILVGRPACSWEDGQHIVADPGVAYGTDQEISQQLAMQFEQLQHVVFARMVQKVGDRRYWEQWANNVAEIAQRQGERINRLIQADGEHNKAFQEFLCGLQKNINPSITRQEAVEMLSQHIITKPVFEALFKGYSFVQNNPISVSMQKMLDLLEAQTIQEDTDTLNKFYESVRMRAADIDNAAGKQRIIIELYDKFFKTAFPKMVEKLGIVYTPVELVDFIIHSVNDVLKQEFDRTLSDENIHILDPFTGTGTFITRLLQSGLIDRKDLERKYQQEIHANEIVLLAYYIAAVNIENAYHDMLGDTTTYKAFEGICLTDTFQLGETDESAVLFSDMFPQNSERVSAQKKTPLRVIIGNPPYSVGQKSANDNAQNQSYNVLDGRIAATYAKGSTATSIKALYDAYIKAFRWSTDRLDPEHGGIIAFVSNAAWLDGNGMDGLRQCLEKEFSSIYVFNLRGNQRTSGELSRKEGGKIFGSGSRTPIAITLLVKNPDKTAEKATIHYVDIGDYLNREEKLIIISNYRSVSNPAMPWQTLEPNEHGDWISQRNDLFETFIPLAGKTKFDLKSHSYFLTYSLGIASGRDSWVYNFSRKKLRENVSQSIDFYNEQSLEFKNARQKDSELEVDSFIDTDPSKISWNRNLKQDIDRYKAHLFDVNNIVKANYRPFCKNYFYFDKDFNAMIYQNKKLFPNPDSINKVICVSSIGANNGLSVLISNCITDLHFNGDTQSFPLYYYEERQKSSPTLFDAATENEFIRRDGVSDFILERALKLYGNRVTKEDIFYYVYGILHSPEYRTRFANDLKKMLPRIPLVDEPREFWSFSKGGRELAELHINYETVLPYKEVTVTGAEKGLFKVEKMRFPKKGQKDTILYNGYITISDIPDKAYEYIVNGKSAIEWVMERYQVSTHKESGITNNPNDWAKEVGNPRYILDLLLNVINVSVKTVGIVEGLPELRFEAPTA
;
A
#
# COMPACT_ATOMS: atom_id res chain seq x y z
N PRO A 1 10.01 -23.77 38.60
CA PRO A 1 9.52 -24.07 39.98
C PRO A 1 9.68 -25.56 40.29
N GLU A 2 10.62 -25.90 41.18
CA GLU A 2 11.02 -27.29 41.52
C GLU A 2 10.18 -27.94 42.62
N GLN A 3 8.91 -27.53 42.81
CA GLN A 3 8.08 -28.03 43.91
C GLN A 3 6.69 -28.47 43.44
N ILE A 4 6.64 -29.42 42.51
CA ILE A 4 5.42 -30.18 42.25
C ILE A 4 5.76 -31.67 42.44
N LEU A 5 5.55 -32.15 43.67
CA LEU A 5 5.47 -33.59 43.98
C LEU A 5 4.02 -34.02 43.77
N VAL A 6 3.72 -34.70 42.66
CA VAL A 6 2.43 -35.39 42.47
C VAL A 6 2.61 -36.84 42.92
N GLY A 7 1.85 -37.23 43.95
CA GLY A 7 2.01 -38.47 44.70
C GLY A 7 1.80 -39.75 43.87
N ARG A 8 2.54 -40.79 44.26
CA ARG A 8 2.27 -42.18 43.87
C ARG A 8 0.98 -42.69 44.55
N PRO A 9 0.24 -43.62 43.94
CA PRO A 9 -0.98 -44.14 44.54
C PRO A 9 -0.65 -45.01 45.76
N ALA A 10 -1.13 -44.60 46.93
CA ALA A 10 -1.13 -45.41 48.15
C ALA A 10 -2.30 -46.41 48.10
N CYS A 11 -2.03 -47.65 48.51
CA CYS A 11 -2.99 -48.74 48.62
C CYS A 11 -4.21 -48.36 49.47
N SER A 12 -5.39 -48.73 49.00
CA SER A 12 -6.68 -48.59 49.70
C SER A 12 -6.77 -49.52 50.91
N TRP A 13 -7.32 -48.99 52.00
CA TRP A 13 -7.68 -49.73 53.21
C TRP A 13 -9.21 -49.82 53.31
N GLU A 14 -9.77 -51.02 53.22
CA GLU A 14 -11.07 -51.37 53.80
C GLU A 14 -10.95 -52.72 54.52
N ASP A 15 -11.37 -52.71 55.79
CA ASP A 15 -11.72 -53.84 56.66
C ASP A 15 -10.78 -55.06 56.72
N GLY A 16 -9.71 -54.89 57.51
CA GLY A 16 -9.37 -55.86 58.56
C GLY A 16 -9.15 -57.32 58.16
N GLN A 17 -8.25 -57.61 57.22
CA GLN A 17 -7.54 -58.90 57.16
C GLN A 17 -6.22 -58.77 56.38
N HIS A 18 -5.10 -59.17 57.00
CA HIS A 18 -3.81 -59.32 56.31
C HIS A 18 -3.93 -60.45 55.29
N ILE A 19 -3.88 -60.13 53.99
CA ILE A 19 -3.56 -61.12 52.95
C ILE A 19 -2.07 -60.96 52.63
N VAL A 20 -1.30 -61.95 53.09
CA VAL A 20 0.09 -62.18 52.70
C VAL A 20 0.12 -62.56 51.22
N ALA A 21 1.10 -62.01 50.51
CA ALA A 21 1.33 -62.19 49.08
C ALA A 21 1.35 -63.67 48.66
N ASP A 22 0.67 -63.97 47.55
CA ASP A 22 0.80 -65.25 46.84
C ASP A 22 1.76 -65.08 45.65
N PRO A 23 2.94 -65.74 45.63
CA PRO A 23 3.92 -65.62 44.56
C PRO A 23 3.56 -66.59 43.43
N GLY A 24 2.64 -66.19 42.54
CA GLY A 24 2.14 -67.15 41.57
C GLY A 24 1.31 -66.66 40.39
N VAL A 25 1.48 -65.44 39.86
CA VAL A 25 0.93 -65.09 38.53
C VAL A 25 1.86 -64.14 37.79
N ALA A 26 2.20 -64.48 36.54
CA ALA A 26 3.10 -63.74 35.67
C ALA A 26 2.52 -62.37 35.27
N TYR A 27 3.25 -61.28 35.58
CA TYR A 27 2.92 -59.92 35.14
C TYR A 27 3.75 -59.52 33.91
N GLY A 28 3.28 -59.92 32.72
CA GLY A 28 3.63 -59.27 31.45
C GLY A 28 2.77 -58.03 31.16
N THR A 29 1.71 -57.81 31.93
CA THR A 29 0.69 -56.76 31.74
C THR A 29 0.98 -55.45 32.45
N ASP A 30 1.80 -55.43 33.50
CA ASP A 30 2.09 -54.20 34.28
C ASP A 30 3.05 -53.23 33.56
N GLN A 31 3.93 -53.74 32.68
CA GLN A 31 4.82 -52.90 31.87
C GLN A 31 4.07 -52.21 30.73
N GLU A 32 3.14 -52.90 30.06
CA GLU A 32 2.32 -52.30 29.00
C GLU A 32 1.31 -51.28 29.56
N ILE A 33 0.69 -51.58 30.71
CA ILE A 33 -0.22 -50.64 31.40
C ILE A 33 0.58 -49.45 31.96
N SER A 34 1.78 -49.66 32.51
CA SER A 34 2.65 -48.54 32.94
C SER A 34 3.16 -47.70 31.77
N GLN A 35 3.46 -48.31 30.61
CA GLN A 35 3.83 -47.56 29.40
C GLN A 35 2.65 -46.80 28.79
N GLN A 36 1.44 -47.40 28.77
CA GLN A 36 0.23 -46.72 28.36
C GLN A 36 -0.14 -45.58 29.32
N LEU A 37 -0.03 -45.79 30.63
CA LEU A 37 -0.24 -44.74 31.63
C LEU A 37 0.83 -43.65 31.53
N ALA A 38 2.10 -43.98 31.26
CA ALA A 38 3.15 -42.99 31.04
C ALA A 38 2.89 -42.16 29.76
N MET A 39 2.51 -42.79 28.64
CA MET A 39 2.12 -42.09 27.42
C MET A 39 0.86 -41.22 27.61
N GLN A 40 -0.13 -41.72 28.36
CA GLN A 40 -1.33 -40.96 28.70
C GLN A 40 -1.02 -39.83 29.69
N PHE A 41 -0.06 -40.01 30.59
CA PHE A 41 0.39 -38.98 31.53
C PHE A 41 1.14 -37.87 30.82
N GLU A 42 1.96 -38.19 29.82
CA GLU A 42 2.65 -37.23 28.96
C GLU A 42 1.63 -36.42 28.14
N GLN A 43 0.62 -37.08 27.54
CA GLN A 43 -0.49 -36.42 26.86
C GLN A 43 -1.33 -35.55 27.80
N LEU A 44 -1.63 -36.03 29.01
CA LEU A 44 -2.35 -35.28 30.04
C LEU A 44 -1.53 -34.09 30.52
N GLN A 45 -0.22 -34.22 30.67
CA GLN A 45 0.70 -33.14 31.01
C GLN A 45 0.66 -32.06 29.92
N HIS A 46 0.71 -32.42 28.64
CA HIS A 46 0.54 -31.48 27.53
C HIS A 46 -0.84 -30.80 27.54
N VAL A 47 -1.92 -31.53 27.82
CA VAL A 47 -3.29 -30.98 27.92
C VAL A 47 -3.44 -30.05 29.12
N VAL A 48 -2.82 -30.39 30.25
CA VAL A 48 -2.81 -29.56 31.47
C VAL A 48 -1.99 -28.30 31.24
N PHE A 49 -0.80 -28.37 30.62
CA PHE A 49 -0.02 -27.20 30.23
C PHE A 49 -0.79 -26.33 29.23
N ALA A 50 -1.41 -26.93 28.21
CA ALA A 50 -2.23 -26.20 27.24
C ALA A 50 -3.42 -25.49 27.93
N ARG A 51 -4.13 -26.17 28.84
CA ARG A 51 -5.22 -25.56 29.61
C ARG A 51 -4.73 -24.52 30.62
N MET A 52 -3.58 -24.72 31.27
CA MET A 52 -2.97 -23.73 32.16
C MET A 52 -2.61 -22.46 31.41
N VAL A 53 -1.99 -22.57 30.24
CA VAL A 53 -1.70 -21.43 29.36
C VAL A 53 -3.02 -20.73 28.94
N GLN A 54 -4.07 -21.50 28.68
CA GLN A 54 -5.39 -20.97 28.28
C GLN A 54 -6.17 -20.28 29.42
N LYS A 55 -6.01 -20.75 30.67
CA LYS A 55 -6.84 -20.35 31.83
C LYS A 55 -6.13 -19.46 32.85
N VAL A 56 -4.83 -19.63 33.01
CA VAL A 56 -3.99 -18.96 34.03
C VAL A 56 -2.90 -18.10 33.37
N GLY A 57 -2.86 -18.05 32.04
CA GLY A 57 -2.01 -17.15 31.28
C GLY A 57 -2.47 -15.70 31.46
N ASP A 58 -2.25 -15.12 32.64
CA ASP A 58 -2.16 -13.67 32.78
C ASP A 58 -0.99 -13.24 31.90
N ARG A 59 -1.34 -12.79 30.69
CA ARG A 59 -0.42 -12.19 29.74
C ARG A 59 0.10 -10.90 30.40
N ARG A 60 1.16 -10.97 31.21
CA ARG A 60 1.99 -9.80 31.52
C ARG A 60 2.60 -9.34 30.21
N TYR A 61 1.83 -8.53 29.49
CA TYR A 61 2.07 -8.19 28.11
C TYR A 61 3.29 -7.28 28.03
N TRP A 62 4.24 -7.62 27.15
CA TRP A 62 5.25 -6.65 26.71
C TRP A 62 4.64 -5.35 26.20
N GLU A 63 3.37 -5.35 25.75
CA GLU A 63 2.62 -4.14 25.41
C GLU A 63 2.46 -3.17 26.60
N GLN A 64 2.29 -3.67 27.83
CA GLN A 64 2.21 -2.82 29.02
C GLN A 64 3.56 -2.17 29.35
N TRP A 65 4.65 -2.94 29.18
CA TRP A 65 6.01 -2.41 29.32
C TRP A 65 6.32 -1.39 28.22
N ALA A 66 5.82 -1.59 27.00
CA ALA A 66 6.12 -0.75 25.86
C ALA A 66 5.70 0.71 26.05
N ASN A 67 4.55 0.98 26.66
CA ASN A 67 4.11 2.35 26.96
C ASN A 67 5.06 3.04 27.95
N ASN A 68 5.40 2.34 29.05
CA ASN A 68 6.34 2.87 30.04
C ASN A 68 7.73 3.10 29.43
N VAL A 69 8.17 2.21 28.54
CA VAL A 69 9.46 2.35 27.85
C VAL A 69 9.43 3.49 26.82
N ALA A 70 8.31 3.75 26.16
CA ALA A 70 8.16 4.91 25.28
C ALA A 70 8.35 6.22 26.06
N GLU A 71 7.74 6.33 27.24
CA GLU A 71 7.92 7.49 28.14
C GLU A 71 9.38 7.61 28.62
N ILE A 72 10.03 6.49 28.96
CA ILE A 72 11.46 6.48 29.32
C ILE A 72 12.31 6.94 28.13
N ALA A 73 12.06 6.44 26.92
CA ALA A 73 12.79 6.83 25.72
C ALA A 73 12.68 8.33 25.44
N GLN A 74 11.49 8.91 25.64
CA GLN A 74 11.24 10.33 25.51
C GLN A 74 12.01 11.13 26.57
N ARG A 75 11.95 10.73 27.84
CA ARG A 75 12.70 11.39 28.92
C ARG A 75 14.21 11.34 28.70
N GLN A 76 14.74 10.21 28.22
CA GLN A 76 16.15 10.08 27.83
C GLN A 76 16.50 11.01 26.66
N GLY A 77 15.64 11.09 25.63
CA GLY A 77 15.83 12.00 24.51
C GLY A 77 15.85 13.47 24.93
N GLU A 78 14.92 13.91 25.78
CA GLU A 78 14.87 15.26 26.35
C GLU A 78 16.11 15.58 27.20
N ARG A 79 16.62 14.58 27.93
CA ARG A 79 17.82 14.73 28.73
C ARG A 79 19.06 14.87 27.85
N ILE A 80 19.24 13.98 26.87
CA ILE A 80 20.34 14.06 25.91
C ILE A 80 20.32 15.43 25.24
N ASN A 81 19.15 15.90 24.79
CA ASN A 81 19.00 17.24 24.22
C ASN A 81 19.44 18.36 25.18
N ARG A 82 19.06 18.29 26.47
CA ARG A 82 19.50 19.26 27.48
C ARG A 82 21.03 19.25 27.67
N LEU A 83 21.66 18.09 27.72
CA LEU A 83 23.11 17.97 27.88
C LEU A 83 23.86 18.57 26.70
N ILE A 84 23.42 18.27 25.47
CA ILE A 84 24.00 18.80 24.24
C ILE A 84 23.76 20.32 24.11
N GLN A 85 22.73 20.89 24.75
CA GLN A 85 22.47 22.34 24.74
C GLN A 85 23.22 23.10 25.85
N ALA A 86 23.47 22.46 26.99
CA ALA A 86 24.03 23.12 28.17
C ALA A 86 25.57 23.18 28.17
N ASP A 87 26.24 22.19 27.57
CA ASP A 87 27.71 22.06 27.63
C ASP A 87 28.38 22.04 26.25
N GLY A 88 29.50 22.75 26.14
CA GLY A 88 30.26 22.90 24.90
C GLY A 88 30.98 21.62 24.47
N GLU A 89 31.49 20.82 25.42
CA GLU A 89 32.20 19.58 25.12
C GLU A 89 31.22 18.49 24.66
N HIS A 90 30.12 18.27 25.38
CA HIS A 90 29.06 17.34 24.95
C HIS A 90 28.46 17.72 23.59
N ASN A 91 28.26 19.02 23.32
CA ASN A 91 27.78 19.46 22.01
C ASN A 91 28.76 19.11 20.90
N LYS A 92 30.06 19.39 21.10
CA LYS A 92 31.08 19.10 20.10
C LYS A 92 31.17 17.59 19.80
N ALA A 93 31.22 16.75 20.84
CA ALA A 93 31.24 15.30 20.68
C ALA A 93 29.99 14.79 19.95
N PHE A 94 28.81 15.33 20.27
CA PHE A 94 27.57 14.96 19.60
C PHE A 94 27.54 15.41 18.13
N GLN A 95 28.10 16.57 17.79
CA GLN A 95 28.21 17.01 16.39
C GLN A 95 29.14 16.10 15.58
N GLU A 96 30.25 15.65 16.18
CA GLU A 96 31.14 14.66 15.56
C GLU A 96 30.42 13.32 15.35
N PHE A 97 29.63 12.87 16.33
CA PHE A 97 28.76 11.70 16.22
C PHE A 97 27.71 11.83 15.11
N LEU A 98 26.98 12.95 15.08
CA LEU A 98 25.98 13.24 14.05
C LEU A 98 26.61 13.25 12.65
N CYS A 99 27.76 13.91 12.50
CA CYS A 99 28.53 13.89 11.25
C CYS A 99 28.94 12.46 10.87
N GLY A 100 29.31 11.63 11.85
CA GLY A 100 29.62 10.22 11.63
C GLY A 100 28.42 9.42 11.11
N LEU A 101 27.25 9.59 11.70
CA LEU A 101 26.00 8.98 11.23
C LEU A 101 25.63 9.45 9.83
N GLN A 102 25.74 10.75 9.57
CA GLN A 102 25.43 11.35 8.27
C GLN A 102 26.33 10.82 7.15
N LYS A 103 27.60 10.56 7.46
CA LYS A 103 28.56 9.96 6.51
C LYS A 103 28.34 8.45 6.29
N ASN A 104 28.00 7.70 7.33
CA ASN A 104 27.86 6.22 7.24
C ASN A 104 26.50 5.77 6.72
N ILE A 105 25.44 6.47 7.10
CA ILE A 105 24.07 6.09 6.82
C ILE A 105 23.51 7.04 5.79
N ASN A 106 23.25 8.29 6.17
CA ASN A 106 22.54 9.20 5.29
C ASN A 106 22.70 10.69 5.69
N PRO A 107 23.05 11.60 4.76
CA PRO A 107 23.21 13.03 5.06
C PRO A 107 21.96 13.72 5.62
N SER A 108 20.77 13.17 5.38
CA SER A 108 19.50 13.74 5.84
C SER A 108 19.20 13.48 7.32
N ILE A 109 20.01 12.66 8.00
CA ILE A 109 19.81 12.37 9.43
C ILE A 109 19.86 13.65 10.23
N THR A 110 18.76 13.92 10.94
CA THR A 110 18.60 15.09 11.79
C THR A 110 19.20 14.86 13.18
N ARG A 111 19.44 15.96 13.91
CA ARG A 111 19.83 15.90 15.33
C ARG A 111 18.83 15.11 16.17
N GLN A 112 17.54 15.28 15.91
CA GLN A 112 16.49 14.54 16.63
C GLN A 112 16.58 13.04 16.35
N GLU A 113 16.73 12.62 15.10
CA GLU A 113 16.86 11.20 14.75
C GLU A 113 18.12 10.58 15.36
N ALA A 114 19.24 11.29 15.40
CA ALA A 114 20.46 10.82 16.06
C ALA A 114 20.25 10.61 17.58
N VAL A 115 19.53 11.49 18.26
CA VAL A 115 19.15 11.32 19.67
C VAL A 115 18.21 10.12 19.84
N GLU A 116 17.24 9.95 18.93
CA GLU A 116 16.35 8.79 18.94
C GLU A 116 17.12 7.48 18.74
N MET A 117 18.13 7.43 17.86
CA MET A 117 19.00 6.26 17.69
C MET A 117 19.78 5.90 18.96
N LEU A 118 20.32 6.91 19.67
CA LEU A 118 20.98 6.69 20.96
C LEU A 118 20.00 6.14 22.01
N SER A 119 18.80 6.73 22.10
CA SER A 119 17.74 6.26 23.01
C SER A 119 17.33 4.82 22.71
N GLN A 120 17.20 4.46 21.42
CA GLN A 120 16.96 3.08 21.00
C GLN A 120 18.09 2.15 21.41
N HIS A 121 19.34 2.56 21.26
CA HIS A 121 20.47 1.73 21.67
C HIS A 121 20.44 1.43 23.18
N ILE A 122 20.17 2.44 24.02
CA ILE A 122 20.02 2.28 25.48
C ILE A 122 19.00 1.19 25.83
N ILE A 123 17.87 1.19 25.12
CA ILE A 123 16.74 0.27 25.41
C ILE A 123 16.98 -1.12 24.81
N THR A 124 17.58 -1.20 23.63
CA THR A 124 17.72 -2.45 22.88
C THR A 124 18.92 -3.27 23.31
N LYS A 125 20.04 -2.63 23.67
CA LYS A 125 21.27 -3.32 24.06
C LYS A 125 21.05 -4.34 25.20
N PRO A 126 20.40 -3.99 26.33
CA PRO A 126 20.22 -4.95 27.41
C PRO A 126 19.22 -6.07 27.06
N VAL A 127 18.29 -5.81 26.14
CA VAL A 127 17.39 -6.84 25.59
C VAL A 127 18.22 -7.89 24.83
N PHE A 128 19.15 -7.46 23.97
CA PHE A 128 20.03 -8.38 23.25
C PHE A 128 20.99 -9.13 24.19
N GLU A 129 21.55 -8.47 25.21
CA GLU A 129 22.36 -9.14 26.23
C GLU A 129 21.56 -10.19 27.00
N ALA A 130 20.28 -9.92 27.30
CA ALA A 130 19.40 -10.86 27.97
C ALA A 130 19.01 -12.05 27.07
N LEU A 131 18.80 -11.83 25.77
CA LEU A 131 18.44 -12.86 24.79
C LEU A 131 19.61 -13.80 24.46
N PHE A 132 20.85 -13.31 24.50
CA PHE A 132 22.04 -14.02 24.00
C PHE A 132 23.12 -14.17 25.07
N LYS A 133 22.74 -14.71 26.23
CA LYS A 133 23.67 -14.98 27.34
C LYS A 133 24.81 -15.91 26.88
N GLY A 134 26.04 -15.42 26.94
CA GLY A 134 27.26 -16.15 26.52
C GLY A 134 27.87 -15.67 25.20
N TYR A 135 27.13 -14.87 24.41
CA TYR A 135 27.65 -14.22 23.21
C TYR A 135 28.08 -12.79 23.52
N SER A 136 29.33 -12.44 23.23
CA SER A 136 29.85 -11.08 23.41
C SER A 136 29.45 -10.13 22.27
N PHE A 137 28.21 -10.26 21.76
CA PHE A 137 27.72 -9.48 20.61
C PHE A 137 27.91 -7.97 20.81
N VAL A 138 27.48 -7.47 21.97
CA VAL A 138 27.57 -6.04 22.31
C VAL A 138 29.01 -5.53 22.35
N GLN A 139 29.96 -6.39 22.75
CA GLN A 139 31.37 -6.05 22.86
C GLN A 139 32.10 -6.11 21.50
N ASN A 140 31.60 -6.93 20.57
CA ASN A 140 32.25 -7.20 19.30
C ASN A 140 31.58 -6.48 18.11
N ASN A 141 30.33 -6.02 18.25
CA ASN A 141 29.62 -5.35 17.17
C ASN A 141 30.12 -3.90 17.00
N PRO A 142 30.62 -3.52 15.80
CA PRO A 142 31.19 -2.20 15.56
C PRO A 142 30.27 -1.02 15.91
N ILE A 143 28.98 -1.14 15.57
CA ILE A 143 28.00 -0.08 15.79
C ILE A 143 27.69 0.05 17.28
N SER A 144 27.48 -1.07 17.97
CA SER A 144 27.23 -1.10 19.41
C SER A 144 28.37 -0.44 20.18
N VAL A 145 29.63 -0.74 19.82
CA VAL A 145 30.80 -0.13 20.45
C VAL A 145 30.85 1.38 20.22
N SER A 146 30.59 1.86 19.01
CA SER A 146 30.57 3.30 18.71
C SER A 146 29.43 4.04 19.40
N MET A 147 28.24 3.44 19.46
CA MET A 147 27.09 4.02 20.17
C MET A 147 27.35 4.09 21.67
N GLN A 148 27.94 3.05 22.27
CA GLN A 148 28.28 3.04 23.68
C GLN A 148 29.33 4.10 24.03
N LYS A 149 30.37 4.28 23.21
CA LYS A 149 31.35 5.36 23.41
C LYS A 149 30.69 6.73 23.47
N MET A 150 29.69 7.00 22.63
CA MET A 150 28.96 8.26 22.66
C MET A 150 28.10 8.39 23.93
N LEU A 151 27.48 7.31 24.39
CA LEU A 151 26.70 7.30 25.63
C LEU A 151 27.57 7.51 26.86
N ASP A 152 28.74 6.86 26.94
CA ASP A 152 29.68 7.01 28.05
C ASP A 152 30.15 8.46 28.20
N LEU A 153 30.23 9.21 27.09
CA LEU A 153 30.52 10.64 27.07
C LEU A 153 29.34 11.52 27.52
N LEU A 154 28.10 11.02 27.44
CA LEU A 154 26.88 11.76 27.80
C LEU A 154 26.33 11.37 29.20
N GLU A 155 26.80 10.28 29.79
CA GLU A 155 26.29 9.76 31.06
C GLU A 155 27.02 10.31 32.28
N ALA A 156 26.39 11.26 32.99
CA ALA A 156 26.83 11.70 34.32
C ALA A 156 25.87 11.34 35.48
N GLN A 157 24.69 10.71 35.28
CA GLN A 157 23.79 10.21 36.36
C GLN A 157 22.45 9.66 35.83
N THR A 158 22.21 8.35 35.77
CA THR A 158 20.88 7.78 35.45
C THR A 158 19.91 7.92 36.65
N ILE A 159 18.62 8.17 36.38
CA ILE A 159 17.58 8.26 37.43
C ILE A 159 17.24 6.83 37.90
N GLN A 160 17.34 6.57 39.21
CA GLN A 160 17.17 5.25 39.82
C GLN A 160 15.84 4.55 39.43
N GLU A 161 14.75 5.32 39.32
CA GLU A 161 13.41 4.79 39.01
C GLU A 161 13.26 4.27 37.57
N ASP A 162 13.94 4.88 36.60
CA ASP A 162 13.97 4.42 35.19
C ASP A 162 14.68 3.07 35.09
N THR A 163 15.79 2.94 35.82
CA THR A 163 16.61 1.72 35.89
C THR A 163 15.80 0.55 36.46
N ASP A 164 15.01 0.76 37.52
CA ASP A 164 14.22 -0.31 38.15
C ASP A 164 13.11 -0.86 37.24
N THR A 165 12.46 0.02 36.47
CA THR A 165 11.41 -0.36 35.51
C THR A 165 12.00 -1.15 34.35
N LEU A 166 13.10 -0.67 33.77
CA LEU A 166 13.81 -1.36 32.70
C LEU A 166 14.38 -2.71 33.15
N ASN A 167 14.96 -2.79 34.35
CA ASN A 167 15.50 -4.04 34.90
C ASN A 167 14.44 -5.13 35.00
N LYS A 168 13.24 -4.81 35.49
CA LYS A 168 12.12 -5.78 35.54
C LYS A 168 11.73 -6.28 34.15
N PHE A 169 11.75 -5.40 33.15
CA PHE A 169 11.50 -5.78 31.77
C PHE A 169 12.61 -6.70 31.23
N TYR A 170 13.89 -6.36 31.43
CA TYR A 170 15.01 -7.19 31.00
C TYR A 170 15.03 -8.55 31.68
N GLU A 171 14.67 -8.63 32.96
CA GLU A 171 14.51 -9.90 33.67
C GLU A 171 13.39 -10.75 33.06
N SER A 172 12.29 -10.12 32.62
CA SER A 172 11.21 -10.82 31.90
C SER A 172 11.67 -11.36 30.55
N VAL A 173 12.53 -10.64 29.83
CA VAL A 173 13.11 -11.12 28.56
C VAL A 173 14.06 -12.29 28.84
N ARG A 174 14.94 -12.15 29.84
CA ARG A 174 15.89 -13.20 30.26
C ARG A 174 15.16 -14.49 30.66
N MET A 175 14.09 -14.38 31.44
CA MET A 175 13.28 -15.53 31.85
C MET A 175 12.61 -16.25 30.68
N ARG A 176 12.19 -15.52 29.63
CA ARG A 176 11.64 -16.17 28.41
C ARG A 176 12.73 -16.82 27.56
N ALA A 177 13.94 -16.27 27.56
CA ALA A 177 15.06 -16.78 26.75
C ALA A 177 15.84 -17.93 27.41
N ALA A 178 15.78 -18.06 28.74
CA ALA A 178 16.64 -18.96 29.53
C ALA A 178 16.53 -20.45 29.14
N ASP A 179 15.35 -20.92 28.77
CA ASP A 179 15.07 -22.34 28.47
C ASP A 179 14.94 -22.63 26.97
N ILE A 180 15.34 -21.70 26.09
CA ILE A 180 15.28 -21.91 24.64
C ILE A 180 16.66 -22.26 24.09
N ASP A 181 16.79 -23.53 23.71
CA ASP A 181 18.01 -24.14 23.18
C ASP A 181 18.12 -24.12 21.65
N ASN A 182 17.03 -23.80 20.93
CA ASN A 182 17.00 -23.83 19.47
C ASN A 182 16.77 -22.44 18.84
N ALA A 183 17.41 -22.20 17.68
CA ALA A 183 17.34 -20.94 16.94
C ALA A 183 15.90 -20.52 16.58
N ALA A 184 15.03 -21.48 16.23
CA ALA A 184 13.64 -21.21 15.88
C ALA A 184 12.84 -20.62 17.05
N GLY A 185 13.06 -21.12 18.28
CA GLY A 185 12.45 -20.58 19.49
C GLY A 185 12.93 -19.16 19.80
N LYS A 186 14.23 -18.89 19.67
CA LYS A 186 14.81 -17.54 19.88
C LYS A 186 14.25 -16.55 18.86
N GLN A 187 14.12 -16.97 17.60
CA GLN A 187 13.52 -16.15 16.55
C GLN A 187 12.05 -15.80 16.85
N ARG A 188 11.25 -16.74 17.37
CA ARG A 188 9.86 -16.45 17.79
C ARG A 188 9.79 -15.40 18.90
N ILE A 189 10.71 -15.44 19.86
CA ILE A 189 10.81 -14.41 20.91
C ILE A 189 11.12 -13.04 20.29
N ILE A 190 12.06 -12.97 19.35
CA ILE A 190 12.42 -11.71 18.67
C ILE A 190 11.23 -11.16 17.87
N ILE A 191 10.51 -12.02 17.13
CA ILE A 191 9.30 -11.64 16.40
C ILE A 191 8.26 -11.10 17.37
N GLU A 192 8.02 -11.77 18.50
CA GLU A 192 7.06 -11.32 19.49
C GLU A 192 7.50 -10.00 20.17
N LEU A 193 8.80 -9.82 20.44
CA LEU A 193 9.36 -8.56 20.94
C LEU A 193 9.13 -7.43 19.92
N TYR A 194 9.39 -7.71 18.64
CA TYR A 194 9.15 -6.75 17.58
C TYR A 194 7.67 -6.33 17.50
N ASP A 195 6.78 -7.32 17.37
CA ASP A 195 5.35 -7.07 17.13
C ASP A 195 4.63 -6.46 18.33
N LYS A 196 4.98 -6.85 19.55
CA LYS A 196 4.26 -6.43 20.77
C LYS A 196 4.94 -5.29 21.51
N PHE A 197 6.27 -5.27 21.55
CA PHE A 197 7.03 -4.28 22.29
C PHE A 197 7.44 -3.10 21.40
N PHE A 198 8.28 -3.34 20.39
CA PHE A 198 8.87 -2.25 19.60
C PHE A 198 7.84 -1.47 18.79
N LYS A 199 6.84 -2.15 18.23
CA LYS A 199 5.74 -1.51 17.52
C LYS A 199 4.90 -0.58 18.39
N THR A 200 4.77 -0.92 19.68
CA THR A 200 4.00 -0.12 20.64
C THR A 200 4.87 0.99 21.24
N ALA A 201 6.14 0.72 21.53
CA ALA A 201 7.06 1.67 22.13
C ALA A 201 7.53 2.76 21.15
N PHE A 202 7.66 2.42 19.86
CA PHE A 202 8.19 3.30 18.82
C PHE A 202 7.32 3.28 17.55
N PRO A 203 6.04 3.69 17.61
CA PRO A 203 5.08 3.49 16.51
C PRO A 203 5.42 4.30 15.26
N LYS A 204 5.82 5.59 15.41
CA LYS A 204 6.24 6.45 14.29
C LYS A 204 7.43 5.87 13.55
N MET A 205 8.39 5.32 14.30
CA MET A 205 9.57 4.67 13.76
C MET A 205 9.19 3.39 13.00
N VAL A 206 8.39 2.50 13.59
CA VAL A 206 7.98 1.25 12.90
C VAL A 206 7.18 1.55 11.62
N GLU A 207 6.35 2.60 11.61
CA GLU A 207 5.64 3.03 10.40
C GLU A 207 6.57 3.62 9.33
N LYS A 208 7.56 4.44 9.71
CA LYS A 208 8.58 4.98 8.78
C LYS A 208 9.46 3.88 8.19
N LEU A 209 9.73 2.82 8.97
CA LEU A 209 10.75 1.81 8.64
C LEU A 209 10.18 0.54 7.98
N GLY A 210 8.89 0.26 8.13
CA GLY A 210 8.19 -0.76 7.35
C GLY A 210 8.82 -2.16 7.39
N ILE A 211 9.46 -2.56 8.50
CA ILE A 211 10.11 -3.87 8.61
C ILE A 211 9.03 -4.95 8.53
N VAL A 212 9.18 -5.87 7.58
CA VAL A 212 8.27 -6.99 7.37
C VAL A 212 9.07 -8.29 7.43
N TYR A 213 8.58 -9.24 8.24
CA TYR A 213 9.12 -10.61 8.23
C TYR A 213 8.73 -11.32 6.94
N THR A 214 9.74 -11.69 6.16
CA THR A 214 9.57 -12.46 4.93
C THR A 214 9.29 -13.93 5.24
N PRO A 215 8.22 -14.55 4.71
CA PRO A 215 7.95 -15.97 4.93
C PRO A 215 9.11 -16.83 4.42
N VAL A 216 9.49 -17.85 5.19
CA VAL A 216 10.65 -18.70 4.89
C VAL A 216 10.49 -19.46 3.58
N GLU A 217 9.26 -19.80 3.21
CA GLU A 217 8.93 -20.52 1.97
C GLU A 217 9.35 -19.70 0.74
N LEU A 218 9.18 -18.38 0.78
CA LEU A 218 9.61 -17.49 -0.30
C LEU A 218 11.12 -17.35 -0.36
N VAL A 219 11.75 -17.23 0.81
CA VAL A 219 13.21 -17.07 0.93
C VAL A 219 13.91 -18.32 0.42
N ASP A 220 13.48 -19.50 0.85
CA ASP A 220 14.03 -20.79 0.42
C ASP A 220 13.82 -20.98 -1.09
N PHE A 221 12.63 -20.65 -1.60
CA PHE A 221 12.37 -20.70 -3.04
C PHE A 221 13.34 -19.83 -3.85
N ILE A 222 13.58 -18.59 -3.42
CA ILE A 222 14.52 -17.68 -4.09
C ILE A 222 15.94 -18.23 -4.04
N ILE A 223 16.42 -18.67 -2.88
CA ILE A 223 17.80 -19.14 -2.70
C ILE A 223 18.07 -20.38 -3.57
N HIS A 224 17.18 -21.36 -3.57
CA HIS A 224 17.31 -22.53 -4.44
C HIS A 224 17.22 -22.16 -5.92
N SER A 225 16.32 -21.23 -6.28
CA SER A 225 16.18 -20.76 -7.66
C SER A 225 17.43 -20.06 -8.17
N VAL A 226 18.04 -19.19 -7.36
CA VAL A 226 19.30 -18.52 -7.72
C VAL A 226 20.40 -19.55 -7.98
N ASN A 227 20.55 -20.55 -7.11
CA ASN A 227 21.55 -21.59 -7.30
C ASN A 227 21.32 -22.41 -8.58
N ASP A 228 20.07 -22.78 -8.86
CA ASP A 228 19.75 -23.56 -10.06
C ASP A 228 19.98 -22.74 -11.34
N VAL A 229 19.62 -21.45 -11.33
CA VAL A 229 19.87 -20.54 -12.45
C VAL A 229 21.37 -20.27 -12.61
N LEU A 230 22.15 -20.13 -11.53
CA LEU A 230 23.61 -20.03 -11.62
C LEU A 230 24.23 -21.24 -12.35
N LYS A 231 23.73 -22.45 -12.04
CA LYS A 231 24.20 -23.67 -12.70
C LYS A 231 23.83 -23.69 -14.17
N GLN A 232 22.59 -23.32 -14.51
CA GLN A 232 22.09 -23.35 -15.88
C GLN A 232 22.73 -22.29 -16.79
N GLU A 233 22.92 -21.08 -16.26
CA GLU A 233 23.29 -19.90 -17.05
C GLU A 233 24.79 -19.62 -17.03
N PHE A 234 25.48 -19.97 -15.95
CA PHE A 234 26.90 -19.63 -15.75
C PHE A 234 27.78 -20.84 -15.47
N ASP A 235 27.23 -22.05 -15.34
CA ASP A 235 27.94 -23.26 -14.87
C ASP A 235 28.63 -23.05 -13.52
N ARG A 236 27.97 -22.32 -12.61
CA ARG A 236 28.47 -21.99 -11.26
C ARG A 236 27.45 -22.33 -10.18
N THR A 237 27.90 -22.42 -8.94
CA THR A 237 27.03 -22.61 -7.76
C THR A 237 27.19 -21.49 -6.74
N LEU A 238 26.28 -21.41 -5.76
CA LEU A 238 26.42 -20.48 -4.64
C LEU A 238 27.66 -20.76 -3.76
N SER A 239 28.22 -21.98 -3.81
CA SER A 239 29.41 -22.37 -3.03
C SER A 239 30.72 -21.88 -3.67
N ASP A 240 30.76 -21.71 -4.99
CA ASP A 240 32.02 -21.46 -5.72
C ASP A 240 32.67 -20.11 -5.37
N GLU A 241 33.98 -20.00 -5.51
CA GLU A 241 34.78 -18.78 -5.27
C GLU A 241 34.37 -17.60 -6.17
N ASN A 242 34.47 -16.36 -5.66
CA ASN A 242 34.12 -15.15 -6.41
C ASN A 242 32.64 -15.02 -6.80
N ILE A 243 31.75 -15.83 -6.21
CA ILE A 243 30.30 -15.62 -6.25
C ILE A 243 29.91 -14.82 -5.01
N HIS A 244 30.08 -13.50 -5.10
CA HIS A 244 29.68 -12.59 -4.02
C HIS A 244 28.18 -12.35 -4.03
N ILE A 245 27.57 -12.50 -2.85
CA ILE A 245 26.13 -12.42 -2.61
C ILE A 245 25.86 -11.22 -1.72
N LEU A 246 24.95 -10.34 -2.15
CA LEU A 246 24.49 -9.21 -1.35
C LEU A 246 23.00 -9.30 -1.07
N ASP A 247 22.62 -9.10 0.18
CA ASP A 247 21.28 -8.70 0.59
C ASP A 247 21.27 -7.20 0.95
N PRO A 248 20.83 -6.31 0.04
CA PRO A 248 20.90 -4.86 0.24
C PRO A 248 19.88 -4.32 1.26
N PHE A 249 18.90 -5.14 1.67
CA PHE A 249 17.79 -4.76 2.55
C PHE A 249 17.48 -5.91 3.51
N THR A 250 18.48 -6.27 4.33
CA THR A 250 18.47 -7.58 4.99
C THR A 250 17.40 -7.73 6.06
N GLY A 251 16.87 -6.62 6.59
CA GLY A 251 15.86 -6.62 7.63
C GLY A 251 16.38 -7.36 8.85
N THR A 252 15.80 -8.52 9.13
CA THR A 252 16.19 -9.39 10.25
C THR A 252 17.21 -10.46 9.87
N GLY A 253 17.85 -10.35 8.70
CA GLY A 253 18.90 -11.27 8.24
C GLY A 253 18.36 -12.59 7.68
N THR A 254 17.07 -12.65 7.32
CA THR A 254 16.41 -13.93 7.00
C THR A 254 17.00 -14.59 5.74
N PHE A 255 17.25 -13.85 4.66
CA PHE A 255 17.84 -14.41 3.44
C PHE A 255 19.23 -15.01 3.70
N ILE A 256 20.09 -14.28 4.41
CA ILE A 256 21.44 -14.76 4.72
C ILE A 256 21.41 -15.95 5.68
N THR A 257 20.56 -15.90 6.71
CA THR A 257 20.35 -17.02 7.65
C THR A 257 19.93 -18.29 6.93
N ARG A 258 18.91 -18.19 6.06
CA ARG A 258 18.41 -19.33 5.29
C ARG A 258 19.43 -19.82 4.25
N LEU A 259 20.23 -18.92 3.67
CA LEU A 259 21.31 -19.29 2.76
C LEU A 259 22.33 -20.19 3.46
N LEU A 260 22.80 -19.80 4.65
CA LEU A 260 23.74 -20.61 5.43
C LEU A 260 23.14 -21.97 5.83
N GLN A 261 21.84 -22.01 6.12
CA GLN A 261 21.11 -23.23 6.52
C GLN A 261 20.64 -24.09 5.33
N SER A 262 20.74 -23.60 4.09
CA SER A 262 20.12 -24.22 2.91
C SER A 262 20.80 -25.53 2.48
N GLY A 263 22.05 -25.75 2.91
CA GLY A 263 22.89 -26.84 2.41
C GLY A 263 23.43 -26.63 0.99
N LEU A 264 23.29 -25.43 0.40
CA LEU A 264 23.82 -25.10 -0.92
C LEU A 264 25.27 -24.63 -0.90
N ILE A 265 25.79 -24.27 0.28
CA ILE A 265 27.20 -23.93 0.50
C ILE A 265 27.88 -25.15 1.10
N ASP A 266 28.93 -25.63 0.44
CA ASP A 266 29.70 -26.77 0.93
C ASP A 266 30.37 -26.41 2.28
N ARG A 267 30.43 -27.39 3.20
CA ARG A 267 31.00 -27.16 4.54
C ARG A 267 32.45 -26.64 4.51
N LYS A 268 33.24 -27.05 3.50
CA LYS A 268 34.63 -26.59 3.30
C LYS A 268 34.72 -25.11 2.90
N ASP A 269 33.68 -24.59 2.25
CA ASP A 269 33.61 -23.24 1.70
C ASP A 269 32.88 -22.26 2.62
N LEU A 270 32.12 -22.79 3.59
CA LEU A 270 31.26 -22.02 4.49
C LEU A 270 31.99 -20.87 5.19
N GLU A 271 33.19 -21.10 5.71
CA GLU A 271 33.98 -20.07 6.39
C GLU A 271 34.39 -18.94 5.43
N ARG A 272 34.89 -19.27 4.23
CA ARG A 272 35.25 -18.28 3.20
C ARG A 272 34.03 -17.47 2.79
N LYS A 273 32.90 -18.15 2.52
CA LYS A 273 31.64 -17.50 2.15
C LYS A 273 31.17 -16.53 3.22
N TYR A 274 31.10 -16.99 4.47
CA TYR A 274 30.65 -16.21 5.61
C TYR A 274 31.54 -14.98 5.88
N GLN A 275 32.87 -15.11 5.75
CA GLN A 275 33.77 -14.00 6.08
C GLN A 275 33.98 -13.01 4.93
N GLN A 276 33.93 -13.46 3.67
CA GLN A 276 34.46 -12.66 2.54
C GLN A 276 33.47 -12.46 1.39
N GLU A 277 32.49 -13.35 1.22
CA GLU A 277 31.66 -13.36 0.00
C GLU A 277 30.17 -13.15 0.22
N ILE A 278 29.70 -13.16 1.47
CA ILE A 278 28.32 -12.86 1.82
C ILE A 278 28.27 -11.48 2.47
N HIS A 279 27.40 -10.62 1.94
CA HIS A 279 27.26 -9.23 2.33
C HIS A 279 25.81 -8.90 2.65
N ALA A 280 25.59 -8.00 3.60
CA ALA A 280 24.25 -7.56 3.99
C ALA A 280 24.25 -6.08 4.41
N ASN A 281 23.23 -5.34 3.99
CA ASN A 281 23.02 -3.95 4.41
C ASN A 281 21.69 -3.81 5.13
N GLU A 282 21.66 -2.93 6.12
CA GLU A 282 20.45 -2.48 6.79
C GLU A 282 20.57 -1.01 7.17
N ILE A 283 19.48 -0.26 7.08
CA ILE A 283 19.43 1.15 7.48
C ILE A 283 18.94 1.32 8.92
N VAL A 284 18.15 0.36 9.41
CA VAL A 284 17.54 0.40 10.74
C VAL A 284 18.42 -0.26 11.78
N LEU A 285 18.82 0.50 12.80
CA LEU A 285 19.68 0.03 13.89
C LEU A 285 19.17 -1.26 14.57
N LEU A 286 17.87 -1.31 14.90
CA LEU A 286 17.28 -2.48 15.55
C LEU A 286 17.30 -3.71 14.64
N ALA A 287 16.95 -3.55 13.36
CA ALA A 287 16.94 -4.64 12.40
C ALA A 287 18.36 -5.14 12.14
N TYR A 288 19.33 -4.22 12.03
CA TYR A 288 20.75 -4.52 11.91
C TYR A 288 21.25 -5.41 13.05
N TYR A 289 20.92 -5.10 14.31
CA TYR A 289 21.30 -5.95 15.45
C TYR A 289 20.66 -7.33 15.39
N ILE A 290 19.38 -7.41 15.03
CA ILE A 290 18.69 -8.71 14.86
C ILE A 290 19.35 -9.54 13.75
N ALA A 291 19.64 -8.92 12.61
CA ALA A 291 20.27 -9.58 11.47
C ALA A 291 21.65 -10.11 11.82
N ALA A 292 22.52 -9.28 12.40
CA ALA A 292 23.86 -9.68 12.78
C ALA A 292 23.83 -10.92 13.70
N VAL A 293 23.01 -10.88 14.75
CA VAL A 293 22.92 -12.00 15.69
C VAL A 293 22.32 -13.26 15.06
N ASN A 294 21.28 -13.13 14.23
CA ASN A 294 20.67 -14.28 13.56
C ASN A 294 21.65 -14.96 12.60
N ILE A 295 22.39 -14.17 11.81
CA ILE A 295 23.38 -14.66 10.85
C ILE A 295 24.53 -15.34 11.59
N GLU A 296 25.06 -14.71 12.64
CA GLU A 296 26.11 -15.29 13.47
C GLU A 296 25.67 -16.61 14.11
N ASN A 297 24.48 -16.66 14.73
CA ASN A 297 23.99 -17.90 15.33
C ASN A 297 23.82 -19.00 14.28
N ALA A 298 23.22 -18.69 13.13
CA ALA A 298 23.03 -19.66 12.06
C ALA A 298 24.36 -20.24 11.57
N TYR A 299 25.41 -19.43 11.47
CA TYR A 299 26.75 -19.91 11.13
C TYR A 299 27.33 -20.86 12.17
N HIS A 300 27.27 -20.52 13.46
CA HIS A 300 27.81 -21.37 14.53
C HIS A 300 27.03 -22.68 14.68
N ASP A 301 25.70 -22.65 14.52
CA ASP A 301 24.86 -23.84 14.51
C ASP A 301 25.26 -24.83 13.40
N MET A 302 25.74 -24.33 12.24
CA MET A 302 26.23 -25.17 11.14
C MET A 302 27.62 -25.77 11.40
N LEU A 303 28.44 -25.15 12.27
CA LEU A 303 29.78 -25.65 12.62
C LEU A 303 29.77 -26.66 13.78
N GLY A 304 28.82 -26.52 14.72
CA GLY A 304 28.72 -27.32 15.96
C GLY A 304 29.54 -26.74 17.13
N ASP A 305 29.45 -27.38 18.30
CA ASP A 305 29.98 -26.91 19.61
C ASP A 305 31.51 -26.76 19.74
N THR A 306 32.26 -26.92 18.65
CA THR A 306 33.74 -27.04 18.67
C THR A 306 34.51 -25.78 18.27
N THR A 307 33.85 -24.64 18.00
CA THR A 307 34.53 -23.45 17.44
C THR A 307 34.37 -22.18 18.26
N THR A 308 35.45 -21.40 18.34
CA THR A 308 35.47 -20.03 18.87
C THR A 308 34.51 -19.13 18.09
N TYR A 309 33.80 -18.27 18.80
CA TYR A 309 32.87 -17.30 18.21
C TYR A 309 33.54 -16.41 17.15
N LYS A 310 32.90 -16.26 15.99
CA LYS A 310 33.29 -15.40 14.86
C LYS A 310 32.17 -14.44 14.49
N ALA A 311 32.41 -13.15 14.64
CA ALA A 311 31.46 -12.11 14.24
C ALA A 311 31.23 -12.12 12.72
N PHE A 312 30.05 -11.69 12.26
CA PHE A 312 29.76 -11.57 10.84
C PHE A 312 30.29 -10.22 10.32
N GLU A 313 31.32 -10.27 9.48
CA GLU A 313 31.98 -9.06 8.97
C GLU A 313 31.27 -8.46 7.76
N GLY A 314 30.44 -9.24 7.06
CA GLY A 314 29.72 -8.82 5.85
C GLY A 314 28.52 -7.90 6.08
N ILE A 315 28.09 -7.68 7.33
CA ILE A 315 26.95 -6.79 7.63
C ILE A 315 27.38 -5.34 7.87
N CYS A 316 26.67 -4.40 7.22
CA CYS A 316 26.87 -2.96 7.29
C CYS A 316 25.59 -2.23 7.73
N LEU A 317 25.73 -1.22 8.59
CA LEU A 317 24.67 -0.25 8.87
C LEU A 317 24.82 0.94 7.91
N THR A 318 23.97 1.02 6.89
CA THR A 318 24.06 2.02 5.83
C THR A 318 22.77 2.15 5.02
N ASP A 319 22.58 3.27 4.32
CA ASP A 319 21.56 3.39 3.29
C ASP A 319 22.13 2.94 1.93
N THR A 320 21.69 1.76 1.48
CA THR A 320 22.12 1.18 0.20
C THR A 320 21.95 2.15 -0.98
N PHE A 321 20.88 2.93 -1.03
CA PHE A 321 20.69 3.88 -2.14
C PHE A 321 21.70 5.02 -2.07
N GLN A 322 22.00 5.52 -0.87
CA GLN A 322 22.97 6.58 -0.65
C GLN A 322 24.40 6.17 -1.02
N LEU A 323 24.75 4.88 -0.94
CA LEU A 323 26.06 4.37 -1.39
C LEU A 323 26.33 4.65 -2.88
N GLY A 324 25.27 4.69 -3.71
CA GLY A 324 25.35 5.01 -5.13
C GLY A 324 25.41 6.51 -5.46
N GLU A 325 25.13 7.38 -4.48
CA GLU A 325 25.13 8.84 -4.64
C GLU A 325 26.51 9.47 -4.41
N THR A 326 27.44 8.73 -3.80
CA THR A 326 28.78 9.23 -3.45
C THR A 326 29.80 8.91 -4.52
N ASP A 327 30.53 9.94 -4.99
CA ASP A 327 31.64 9.81 -5.94
C ASP A 327 32.65 8.74 -5.47
N GLU A 328 33.28 8.03 -6.41
CA GLU A 328 34.30 7.01 -6.11
C GLU A 328 35.50 7.56 -5.29
N SER A 329 35.75 8.87 -5.36
CA SER A 329 36.80 9.57 -4.63
C SER A 329 36.39 10.03 -3.22
N ALA A 330 35.11 9.92 -2.85
CA ALA A 330 34.64 10.36 -1.55
C ALA A 330 35.12 9.40 -0.45
N VAL A 331 35.91 9.92 0.47
CA VAL A 331 36.34 9.19 1.67
C VAL A 331 35.12 9.03 2.58
N LEU A 332 34.50 7.84 2.54
CA LEU A 332 33.41 7.42 3.44
C LEU A 332 33.86 7.20 4.89
N PHE A 333 35.11 7.54 5.21
CA PHE A 333 35.70 7.33 6.52
C PHE A 333 35.07 8.26 7.57
N SER A 334 34.56 7.64 8.63
CA SER A 334 34.17 8.32 9.85
C SER A 334 35.04 7.84 11.00
N ASP A 335 35.69 8.77 11.69
CA ASP A 335 36.42 8.48 12.93
C ASP A 335 35.51 7.88 14.02
N MET A 336 34.20 8.15 13.95
CA MET A 336 33.20 7.63 14.89
C MET A 336 32.78 6.19 14.60
N PHE A 337 32.74 5.78 13.32
CA PHE A 337 32.34 4.43 12.90
C PHE A 337 33.37 3.78 11.95
N PRO A 338 34.65 3.65 12.36
CA PRO A 338 35.75 3.30 11.45
C PRO A 338 35.59 1.90 10.85
N GLN A 339 35.25 0.92 11.68
CA GLN A 339 35.06 -0.48 11.26
C GLN A 339 33.85 -0.65 10.32
N ASN A 340 32.74 0.06 10.57
CA ASN A 340 31.60 0.03 9.65
C ASN A 340 31.94 0.69 8.31
N SER A 341 32.65 1.82 8.35
CA SER A 341 33.12 2.53 7.17
C SER A 341 34.04 1.65 6.30
N GLU A 342 34.92 0.88 6.94
CA GLU A 342 35.81 -0.09 6.28
C GLU A 342 35.02 -1.21 5.60
N ARG A 343 34.05 -1.82 6.31
CA ARG A 343 33.16 -2.85 5.75
C ARG A 343 32.38 -2.35 4.53
N VAL A 344 31.79 -1.16 4.63
CA VAL A 344 31.06 -0.52 3.52
C VAL A 344 31.99 -0.26 2.33
N SER A 345 33.20 0.23 2.59
CA SER A 345 34.19 0.52 1.53
C SER A 345 34.68 -0.75 0.84
N ALA A 346 34.87 -1.85 1.58
CA ALA A 346 35.22 -3.15 1.03
C ALA A 346 34.08 -3.69 0.15
N GLN A 347 32.84 -3.69 0.67
CA GLN A 347 31.66 -4.14 -0.05
C GLN A 347 31.41 -3.32 -1.34
N LYS A 348 31.61 -2.00 -1.32
CA LYS A 348 31.42 -1.14 -2.52
C LYS A 348 32.32 -1.56 -3.69
N LYS A 349 33.52 -2.09 -3.41
CA LYS A 349 34.50 -2.53 -4.41
C LYS A 349 34.30 -3.97 -4.88
N THR A 350 33.47 -4.75 -4.20
CA THR A 350 33.26 -6.17 -4.50
C THR A 350 32.53 -6.39 -5.82
N PRO A 351 32.97 -7.30 -6.71
CA PRO A 351 32.22 -7.69 -7.90
C PRO A 351 31.02 -8.57 -7.51
N LEU A 352 29.82 -7.99 -7.47
CA LEU A 352 28.61 -8.70 -7.04
C LEU A 352 28.01 -9.51 -8.19
N ARG A 353 27.87 -10.82 -7.97
CA ARG A 353 27.26 -11.76 -8.93
C ARG A 353 25.81 -12.10 -8.57
N VAL A 354 25.44 -11.98 -7.30
CA VAL A 354 24.10 -12.31 -6.80
C VAL A 354 23.59 -11.21 -5.88
N ILE A 355 22.40 -10.69 -6.17
CA ILE A 355 21.68 -9.75 -5.30
C ILE A 355 20.31 -10.34 -4.97
N ILE A 356 20.05 -10.61 -3.70
CA ILE A 356 18.78 -11.21 -3.22
C ILE A 356 18.12 -10.32 -2.17
N GLY A 357 16.83 -10.48 -1.92
CA GLY A 357 16.20 -9.82 -0.78
C GLY A 357 14.72 -9.49 -0.94
N ASN A 358 14.23 -8.70 0.02
CA ASN A 358 12.89 -8.13 0.03
C ASN A 358 13.01 -6.59 0.16
N PRO A 359 13.11 -5.84 -0.95
CA PRO A 359 13.28 -4.39 -0.90
C PRO A 359 12.07 -3.67 -0.28
N PRO A 360 12.23 -2.46 0.27
CA PRO A 360 11.11 -1.70 0.85
C PRO A 360 10.09 -1.25 -0.20
N TYR A 361 8.80 -1.19 0.18
CA TYR A 361 7.70 -0.76 -0.70
C TYR A 361 7.16 0.60 -0.22
N SER A 362 7.54 1.69 -0.88
CA SER A 362 7.01 3.02 -0.58
C SER A 362 7.08 3.93 -1.80
N VAL A 363 5.91 4.38 -2.27
CA VAL A 363 5.77 5.43 -3.29
C VAL A 363 5.60 6.84 -2.69
N GLY A 364 5.59 6.95 -1.36
CA GLY A 364 5.46 8.20 -0.60
C GLY A 364 4.51 8.11 0.60
N GLN A 365 4.39 9.21 1.34
CA GLN A 365 3.51 9.34 2.52
C GLN A 365 2.00 9.26 2.20
N LYS A 366 1.19 8.88 3.20
CA LYS A 366 -0.27 8.76 3.06
C LYS A 366 -0.96 10.12 3.17
N SER A 367 -0.49 10.95 4.09
CA SER A 367 -0.98 12.31 4.33
C SER A 367 0.18 13.31 4.29
N ALA A 368 -0.10 14.55 3.91
CA ALA A 368 0.90 15.62 4.02
C ALA A 368 1.16 16.05 5.47
N ASN A 369 0.29 15.64 6.41
CA ASN A 369 0.48 15.83 7.84
C ASN A 369 1.48 14.82 8.43
N ASP A 370 1.76 13.71 7.76
CA ASP A 370 2.68 12.67 8.25
C ASP A 370 4.14 13.18 8.30
N ASN A 371 4.47 14.18 7.47
CA ASN A 371 5.82 14.70 7.25
C ASN A 371 6.89 13.61 7.05
N ALA A 372 6.53 12.57 6.29
CA ALA A 372 7.32 11.36 6.09
C ALA A 372 7.57 11.11 4.58
N GLN A 373 7.91 12.17 3.83
CA GLN A 373 8.19 12.03 2.40
C GLN A 373 9.36 11.09 2.16
N ASN A 374 9.30 10.37 1.03
CA ASN A 374 10.43 9.55 0.60
C ASN A 374 11.64 10.43 0.33
N GLN A 375 12.81 9.91 0.68
CA GLN A 375 14.06 10.57 0.36
C GLN A 375 14.34 10.58 -1.15
N SER A 376 14.95 11.67 -1.61
CA SER A 376 15.46 11.84 -2.97
C SER A 376 16.89 11.34 -3.08
N TYR A 377 17.20 10.65 -4.16
CA TYR A 377 18.55 10.15 -4.49
C TYR A 377 18.86 10.60 -5.91
N ASN A 378 19.62 11.67 -6.09
CA ASN A 378 19.71 12.40 -7.35
C ASN A 378 20.30 11.57 -8.49
N VAL A 379 21.36 10.80 -8.22
CA VAL A 379 22.00 9.92 -9.20
C VAL A 379 21.05 8.78 -9.56
N LEU A 380 20.51 8.08 -8.57
CA LEU A 380 19.60 6.95 -8.80
C LEU A 380 18.28 7.37 -9.47
N ASP A 381 17.68 8.47 -9.03
CA ASP A 381 16.47 9.03 -9.62
C ASP A 381 16.76 9.56 -11.05
N GLY A 382 17.96 10.08 -11.29
CA GLY A 382 18.47 10.42 -12.62
C GLY A 382 18.62 9.20 -13.53
N ARG A 383 19.10 8.06 -13.01
CA ARG A 383 19.16 6.78 -13.74
C ARG A 383 17.78 6.26 -14.11
N ILE A 384 16.81 6.32 -13.18
CA ILE A 384 15.40 5.99 -13.47
C ILE A 384 14.83 6.92 -14.55
N ALA A 385 15.12 8.22 -14.45
CA ALA A 385 14.68 9.21 -15.44
C ALA A 385 15.22 8.88 -16.85
N ALA A 386 16.51 8.55 -16.94
CA ALA A 386 17.19 8.25 -18.21
C ALA A 386 16.81 6.90 -18.83
N THR A 387 16.33 5.94 -18.01
CA THR A 387 15.98 4.58 -18.43
C THR A 387 14.47 4.38 -18.44
N TYR A 388 13.87 4.05 -17.30
CA TYR A 388 12.47 3.63 -17.18
C TYR A 388 11.49 4.74 -17.55
N ALA A 389 11.69 5.96 -17.04
CA ALA A 389 10.76 7.06 -17.27
C ALA A 389 10.77 7.53 -18.72
N LYS A 390 11.96 7.59 -19.34
CA LYS A 390 12.12 7.98 -20.75
C LYS A 390 11.37 7.06 -21.71
N GLY A 391 11.27 5.77 -21.37
CA GLY A 391 10.53 4.78 -22.16
C GLY A 391 9.02 4.78 -21.92
N SER A 392 8.53 5.46 -20.87
CA SER A 392 7.10 5.41 -20.53
C SER A 392 6.27 6.37 -21.37
N THR A 393 5.08 5.91 -21.78
CA THR A 393 4.10 6.71 -22.51
C THR A 393 3.05 7.36 -21.59
N ALA A 394 3.05 7.04 -20.31
CA ALA A 394 2.05 7.50 -19.36
C ALA A 394 2.26 8.97 -18.93
N THR A 395 1.16 9.66 -18.62
CA THR A 395 1.23 11.04 -18.10
C THR A 395 1.78 11.11 -16.67
N SER A 396 1.58 10.06 -15.87
CA SER A 396 2.09 9.98 -14.50
C SER A 396 3.03 8.80 -14.35
N ILE A 397 4.26 9.11 -13.96
CA ILE A 397 5.36 8.17 -13.74
C ILE A 397 5.80 8.10 -12.28
N LYS A 398 5.01 8.67 -11.35
CA LYS A 398 5.37 8.73 -9.92
C LYS A 398 5.71 7.34 -9.36
N ALA A 399 5.00 6.32 -9.81
CA ALA A 399 5.18 4.96 -9.32
C ALA A 399 6.58 4.39 -9.68
N LEU A 400 7.26 4.88 -10.73
CA LEU A 400 8.63 4.46 -11.07
C LEU A 400 9.66 4.84 -10.00
N TYR A 401 9.33 5.77 -9.12
CA TYR A 401 10.21 6.21 -8.03
C TYR A 401 9.84 5.55 -6.69
N ASP A 402 9.02 4.50 -6.71
CA ASP A 402 8.81 3.64 -5.54
C ASP A 402 10.14 2.95 -5.16
N ALA A 403 10.38 2.80 -3.86
CA ALA A 403 11.63 2.27 -3.32
C ALA A 403 11.99 0.88 -3.87
N TYR A 404 11.02 0.01 -4.17
CA TYR A 404 11.33 -1.31 -4.75
C TYR A 404 11.75 -1.22 -6.24
N ILE A 405 11.32 -0.19 -6.97
CA ILE A 405 11.81 0.09 -8.33
C ILE A 405 13.21 0.70 -8.27
N LYS A 406 13.47 1.59 -7.30
CA LYS A 406 14.82 2.07 -6.99
C LYS A 406 15.76 0.90 -6.69
N ALA A 407 15.30 -0.11 -5.93
CA ALA A 407 16.04 -1.34 -5.68
C ALA A 407 16.38 -2.14 -6.94
N PHE A 408 15.42 -2.32 -7.86
CA PHE A 408 15.72 -2.93 -9.15
C PHE A 408 16.78 -2.13 -9.93
N ARG A 409 16.60 -0.81 -10.09
CA ARG A 409 17.54 0.03 -10.84
C ARG A 409 18.94 0.01 -10.24
N TRP A 410 19.03 0.19 -8.92
CA TRP A 410 20.29 0.18 -8.17
C TRP A 410 20.99 -1.17 -8.31
N SER A 411 20.25 -2.28 -8.17
CA SER A 411 20.83 -3.63 -8.26
C SER A 411 21.33 -3.92 -9.67
N THR A 412 20.60 -3.51 -10.71
CA THR A 412 21.05 -3.66 -12.10
C THR A 412 22.32 -2.88 -12.39
N ASP A 413 22.45 -1.68 -11.84
CA ASP A 413 23.64 -0.84 -12.01
C ASP A 413 24.81 -1.33 -11.13
N ARG A 414 24.55 -2.10 -10.06
CA ARG A 414 25.54 -2.63 -9.11
C ARG A 414 26.13 -4.00 -9.49
N LEU A 415 25.41 -4.80 -10.30
CA LEU A 415 25.89 -6.10 -10.78
C LEU A 415 27.24 -5.97 -11.48
N ASP A 416 28.06 -7.02 -11.39
CA ASP A 416 29.32 -7.15 -12.12
C ASP A 416 29.10 -6.89 -13.64
N PRO A 417 29.73 -5.87 -14.22
CA PRO A 417 29.53 -5.53 -15.62
C PRO A 417 30.22 -6.50 -16.59
N GLU A 418 31.26 -7.20 -16.16
CA GLU A 418 32.07 -8.10 -16.98
C GLU A 418 31.45 -9.50 -17.02
N HIS A 419 31.06 -10.05 -15.87
CA HIS A 419 30.56 -11.42 -15.75
C HIS A 419 29.04 -11.51 -15.55
N GLY A 420 28.35 -10.36 -15.42
CA GLY A 420 26.92 -10.31 -15.15
C GLY A 420 26.53 -11.00 -13.84
N GLY A 421 25.28 -11.44 -13.73
CA GLY A 421 24.78 -12.07 -12.52
C GLY A 421 23.27 -12.17 -12.44
N ILE A 422 22.78 -12.38 -11.22
CA ILE A 422 21.35 -12.61 -10.93
C ILE A 422 20.87 -11.63 -9.86
N ILE A 423 19.73 -10.99 -10.13
CA ILE A 423 18.95 -10.25 -9.13
C ILE A 423 17.69 -11.05 -8.84
N ALA A 424 17.40 -11.35 -7.58
CA ALA A 424 16.21 -12.09 -7.20
C ALA A 424 15.48 -11.45 -6.00
N PHE A 425 14.32 -10.88 -6.26
CA PHE A 425 13.53 -10.19 -5.24
C PHE A 425 12.13 -10.78 -5.08
N VAL A 426 11.66 -10.79 -3.84
CA VAL A 426 10.23 -10.70 -3.56
C VAL A 426 9.85 -9.23 -3.46
N SER A 427 8.97 -8.76 -4.33
CA SER A 427 8.63 -7.34 -4.41
C SER A 427 7.16 -7.10 -4.74
N ASN A 428 6.72 -5.84 -4.65
CA ASN A 428 5.43 -5.41 -5.16
C ASN A 428 5.35 -5.71 -6.67
N ALA A 429 4.29 -6.40 -7.10
CA ALA A 429 4.12 -6.84 -8.49
C ALA A 429 3.30 -5.86 -9.36
N ALA A 430 2.95 -4.69 -8.85
CA ALA A 430 2.13 -3.71 -9.58
C ALA A 430 2.78 -3.25 -10.90
N TRP A 431 4.10 -3.38 -11.04
CA TRP A 431 4.82 -3.05 -12.27
C TRP A 431 4.54 -3.99 -13.44
N LEU A 432 4.06 -5.22 -13.20
CA LEU A 432 3.78 -6.20 -14.27
C LEU A 432 2.70 -5.72 -15.24
N ASP A 433 1.71 -4.97 -14.74
CA ASP A 433 0.56 -4.51 -15.52
C ASP A 433 0.23 -3.02 -15.31
N GLY A 434 1.15 -2.27 -14.67
CA GLY A 434 0.98 -0.85 -14.40
C GLY A 434 1.20 0.00 -15.65
N ASN A 435 0.30 0.96 -15.91
CA ASN A 435 0.37 1.82 -17.11
C ASN A 435 1.62 2.72 -17.13
N GLY A 436 2.03 3.29 -15.99
CA GLY A 436 3.26 4.11 -15.90
C GLY A 436 4.56 3.32 -15.76
N MET A 437 4.52 2.02 -16.02
CA MET A 437 5.63 1.07 -15.82
C MET A 437 5.99 0.33 -17.11
N ASP A 438 5.38 0.70 -18.23
CA ASP A 438 5.70 0.23 -19.59
C ASP A 438 7.18 0.43 -19.92
N GLY A 439 7.72 1.62 -19.65
CA GLY A 439 9.14 1.91 -19.88
C GLY A 439 10.10 1.07 -19.01
N LEU A 440 9.69 0.67 -17.79
CA LEU A 440 10.44 -0.27 -16.98
C LEU A 440 10.48 -1.65 -17.63
N ARG A 441 9.32 -2.20 -18.03
CA ARG A 441 9.22 -3.53 -18.67
C ARG A 441 10.08 -3.61 -19.93
N GLN A 442 9.97 -2.62 -20.81
CA GLN A 442 10.78 -2.52 -22.02
C GLN A 442 12.28 -2.38 -21.74
N CYS A 443 12.65 -1.74 -20.62
CA CYS A 443 14.05 -1.62 -20.21
C CYS A 443 14.59 -2.96 -19.71
N LEU A 444 13.82 -3.69 -18.90
CA LEU A 444 14.20 -5.03 -18.41
C LEU A 444 14.38 -6.02 -19.57
N GLU A 445 13.49 -5.97 -20.57
CA GLU A 445 13.63 -6.77 -21.80
C GLU A 445 14.98 -6.57 -22.51
N LYS A 446 15.57 -5.36 -22.42
CA LYS A 446 16.82 -5.03 -23.12
C LYS A 446 18.06 -5.29 -22.27
N GLU A 447 17.98 -5.11 -20.96
CA GLU A 447 19.14 -5.19 -20.06
C GLU A 447 19.45 -6.62 -19.59
N PHE A 448 18.50 -7.53 -19.70
CA PHE A 448 18.61 -8.89 -19.19
C PHE A 448 18.48 -9.93 -20.31
N SER A 449 19.06 -11.10 -20.06
CA SER A 449 19.01 -12.25 -20.98
C SER A 449 17.83 -13.17 -20.70
N SER A 450 17.42 -13.31 -19.44
CA SER A 450 16.26 -14.11 -19.03
C SER A 450 15.61 -13.52 -17.79
N ILE A 451 14.28 -13.60 -17.72
CA ILE A 451 13.48 -13.04 -16.64
C ILE A 451 12.47 -14.09 -16.19
N TYR A 452 12.46 -14.42 -14.90
CA TYR A 452 11.47 -15.32 -14.32
C TYR A 452 10.56 -14.54 -13.37
N VAL A 453 9.25 -14.63 -13.57
CA VAL A 453 8.24 -13.97 -12.74
C VAL A 453 7.24 -14.99 -12.23
N PHE A 454 7.28 -15.22 -10.92
CA PHE A 454 6.24 -15.98 -10.21
C PHE A 454 5.30 -14.99 -9.52
N ASN A 455 4.14 -14.74 -10.14
CA ASN A 455 3.13 -13.82 -9.62
C ASN A 455 2.31 -14.49 -8.50
N LEU A 456 2.49 -14.00 -7.28
CA LEU A 456 1.84 -14.51 -6.07
C LEU A 456 0.52 -13.77 -5.76
N ARG A 457 0.19 -12.73 -6.54
CA ARG A 457 -1.05 -11.95 -6.41
C ARG A 457 -1.22 -11.34 -5.02
N GLY A 458 -2.45 -11.26 -4.50
CA GLY A 458 -2.75 -10.78 -3.16
C GLY A 458 -3.03 -9.28 -3.06
N ASN A 459 -3.40 -8.63 -4.18
CA ASN A 459 -3.76 -7.21 -4.19
C ASN A 459 -5.09 -6.95 -3.47
N GLN A 460 -4.99 -6.58 -2.19
CA GLN A 460 -6.13 -6.21 -1.35
C GLN A 460 -6.37 -4.70 -1.29
N ARG A 461 -5.86 -3.93 -2.26
CA ARG A 461 -6.37 -2.58 -2.58
C ARG A 461 -7.53 -2.62 -3.57
N THR A 462 -7.86 -3.81 -4.07
CA THR A 462 -9.05 -4.08 -4.88
C THR A 462 -10.27 -4.37 -4.01
N SER A 463 -11.43 -4.57 -4.62
CA SER A 463 -12.68 -4.89 -3.94
C SER A 463 -13.52 -5.88 -4.76
N GLY A 464 -14.56 -6.44 -4.13
CA GLY A 464 -15.53 -7.29 -4.84
C GLY A 464 -14.91 -8.59 -5.37
N GLU A 465 -15.25 -8.95 -6.61
CA GLU A 465 -14.80 -10.18 -7.25
C GLU A 465 -13.28 -10.23 -7.48
N LEU A 466 -12.68 -9.11 -7.89
CA LEU A 466 -11.23 -9.08 -8.12
C LEU A 466 -10.44 -9.35 -6.83
N SER A 467 -10.86 -8.77 -5.70
CA SER A 467 -10.26 -9.03 -4.39
C SER A 467 -10.37 -10.49 -3.96
N ARG A 468 -11.46 -11.18 -4.32
CA ARG A 468 -11.63 -12.62 -4.08
C ARG A 468 -10.66 -13.43 -4.92
N LYS A 469 -10.52 -13.12 -6.21
CA LYS A 469 -9.54 -13.77 -7.10
C LYS A 469 -8.13 -13.60 -6.57
N GLU A 470 -7.73 -12.36 -6.24
CA GLU A 470 -6.40 -12.05 -5.69
C GLU A 470 -6.05 -12.90 -4.46
N GLY A 471 -7.05 -13.24 -3.64
CA GLY A 471 -6.90 -14.17 -2.53
C GLY A 471 -6.05 -13.62 -1.39
N GLY A 472 -5.39 -14.51 -0.66
CA GLY A 472 -4.60 -14.21 0.53
C GLY A 472 -3.36 -13.35 0.26
N LYS A 473 -3.05 -12.47 1.21
CA LYS A 473 -1.85 -11.60 1.19
C LYS A 473 -0.63 -12.35 1.70
N ILE A 474 0.43 -12.43 0.89
CA ILE A 474 1.70 -13.09 1.23
C ILE A 474 2.37 -12.51 2.49
N PHE A 475 2.16 -11.23 2.78
CA PHE A 475 2.68 -10.57 3.99
C PHE A 475 1.60 -10.26 5.04
N GLY A 476 0.39 -10.85 4.92
CA GLY A 476 -0.64 -10.73 5.95
C GLY A 476 -1.10 -9.28 6.13
N SER A 477 -1.00 -8.72 7.34
CA SER A 477 -1.27 -7.29 7.58
C SER A 477 -0.12 -6.36 7.17
N GLY A 478 1.08 -6.89 6.90
CA GLY A 478 2.26 -6.09 6.56
C GLY A 478 2.19 -5.43 5.18
N SER A 479 1.50 -6.03 4.21
CA SER A 479 1.25 -5.40 2.90
C SER A 479 -0.11 -5.77 2.31
N ARG A 480 -0.68 -4.84 1.53
CA ARG A 480 -1.89 -5.02 0.69
C ARG A 480 -1.58 -5.00 -0.81
N THR A 481 -0.31 -4.84 -1.21
CA THR A 481 0.12 -4.86 -2.62
C THR A 481 0.01 -6.26 -3.21
N PRO A 482 -0.12 -6.41 -4.54
CA PRO A 482 0.21 -7.67 -5.19
C PRO A 482 1.70 -7.96 -4.99
N ILE A 483 2.07 -9.23 -4.88
CA ILE A 483 3.46 -9.68 -4.64
C ILE A 483 3.90 -10.63 -5.75
N ALA A 484 5.16 -10.54 -6.16
CA ALA A 484 5.78 -11.48 -7.07
C ALA A 484 7.20 -11.80 -6.63
N ILE A 485 7.66 -13.01 -6.94
CA ILE A 485 9.08 -13.36 -6.94
C ILE A 485 9.59 -13.12 -8.36
N THR A 486 10.61 -12.28 -8.49
CA THR A 486 11.20 -11.89 -9.78
C THR A 486 12.68 -12.20 -9.80
N LEU A 487 13.14 -12.99 -10.75
CA LEU A 487 14.57 -13.23 -11.03
C LEU A 487 14.92 -12.56 -12.36
N LEU A 488 15.95 -11.72 -12.34
CA LEU A 488 16.52 -11.07 -13.52
C LEU A 488 17.93 -11.61 -13.75
N VAL A 489 18.16 -12.23 -14.90
CA VAL A 489 19.44 -12.86 -15.25
C VAL A 489 20.14 -12.04 -16.31
N LYS A 490 21.31 -11.50 -15.98
CA LYS A 490 22.16 -10.76 -16.89
C LYS A 490 23.37 -11.62 -17.25
N ASN A 491 23.35 -12.24 -18.43
CA ASN A 491 24.43 -13.07 -18.92
C ASN A 491 25.08 -12.38 -20.14
N PRO A 492 26.29 -11.81 -20.01
CA PRO A 492 26.99 -11.12 -21.09
C PRO A 492 27.30 -12.01 -22.31
N ASP A 493 27.38 -13.33 -22.11
CA ASP A 493 27.66 -14.29 -23.18
C ASP A 493 26.43 -14.56 -24.07
N LYS A 494 25.23 -14.17 -23.62
CA LYS A 494 24.00 -14.27 -24.41
C LYS A 494 23.78 -13.00 -25.23
N THR A 495 23.72 -13.14 -26.55
CA THR A 495 23.62 -12.03 -27.51
C THR A 495 22.20 -11.72 -27.99
N ALA A 496 21.17 -12.27 -27.36
CA ALA A 496 19.79 -12.04 -27.77
C ALA A 496 19.41 -10.56 -27.62
N GLU A 497 18.68 -9.99 -28.59
CA GLU A 497 18.26 -8.57 -28.54
C GLU A 497 17.24 -8.29 -27.43
N LYS A 498 16.49 -9.32 -27.01
CA LYS A 498 15.50 -9.25 -25.93
C LYS A 498 15.61 -10.44 -24.99
N ALA A 499 15.28 -10.21 -23.72
CA ALA A 499 15.17 -11.23 -22.69
C ALA A 499 14.09 -12.26 -23.02
N THR A 500 14.35 -13.54 -22.69
CA THR A 500 13.28 -14.54 -22.61
C THR A 500 12.52 -14.37 -21.29
N ILE A 501 11.21 -14.13 -21.35
CA ILE A 501 10.38 -13.87 -20.16
C ILE A 501 9.56 -15.11 -19.82
N HIS A 502 9.85 -15.73 -18.68
CA HIS A 502 9.10 -16.84 -18.10
C HIS A 502 8.15 -16.32 -17.04
N TYR A 503 6.84 -16.54 -17.23
CA TYR A 503 5.81 -16.09 -16.31
C TYR A 503 4.96 -17.25 -15.83
N VAL A 504 4.56 -17.19 -14.55
CA VAL A 504 3.57 -18.09 -13.99
C VAL A 504 2.73 -17.35 -12.95
N ASP A 505 1.41 -17.57 -13.00
CA ASP A 505 0.46 -17.09 -11.99
C ASP A 505 0.19 -18.20 -10.98
N ILE A 506 0.21 -17.88 -9.68
CA ILE A 506 -0.08 -18.85 -8.62
C ILE A 506 -1.53 -19.36 -8.63
N GLY A 507 -2.48 -18.58 -9.16
CA GLY A 507 -3.90 -18.95 -9.29
C GLY A 507 -4.88 -18.02 -8.55
N ASP A 508 -6.17 -18.16 -8.92
CA ASP A 508 -7.30 -17.44 -8.32
C ASP A 508 -7.76 -18.09 -6.99
N TYR A 509 -8.30 -17.27 -6.09
CA TYR A 509 -9.02 -17.65 -4.86
C TYR A 509 -8.21 -18.37 -3.77
N LEU A 510 -6.89 -18.47 -3.93
CA LEU A 510 -6.03 -19.11 -2.94
C LEU A 510 -5.84 -18.23 -1.71
N ASN A 511 -6.00 -18.82 -0.53
CA ASN A 511 -5.65 -18.17 0.72
C ASN A 511 -4.11 -18.11 0.91
N ARG A 512 -3.64 -17.45 1.97
CA ARG A 512 -2.20 -17.25 2.19
C ARG A 512 -1.46 -18.57 2.36
N GLU A 513 -1.99 -19.48 3.17
CA GLU A 513 -1.29 -20.73 3.52
C GLU A 513 -1.24 -21.69 2.33
N GLU A 514 -2.30 -21.75 1.52
CA GLU A 514 -2.30 -22.49 0.26
C GLU A 514 -1.19 -21.99 -0.68
N LYS A 515 -1.02 -20.67 -0.80
CA LYS A 515 0.07 -20.09 -1.60
C LYS A 515 1.45 -20.48 -1.07
N LEU A 516 1.67 -20.41 0.25
CA LEU A 516 2.95 -20.78 0.86
C LEU A 516 3.28 -22.27 0.67
N ILE A 517 2.28 -23.15 0.78
CA ILE A 517 2.42 -24.59 0.49
C ILE A 517 2.82 -24.81 -0.97
N ILE A 518 2.17 -24.14 -1.92
CA ILE A 518 2.51 -24.24 -3.35
C ILE A 518 3.96 -23.83 -3.60
N ILE A 519 4.38 -22.69 -3.03
CA ILE A 519 5.76 -22.19 -3.17
C ILE A 519 6.76 -23.19 -2.60
N SER A 520 6.50 -23.72 -1.40
CA SER A 520 7.34 -24.73 -0.75
C SER A 520 7.44 -26.02 -1.57
N ASN A 521 6.33 -26.49 -2.14
CA ASN A 521 6.29 -27.68 -2.99
C ASN A 521 7.09 -27.50 -4.29
N TYR A 522 7.05 -26.31 -4.90
CA TYR A 522 7.86 -26.05 -6.08
C TYR A 522 9.36 -26.01 -5.78
N ARG A 523 9.79 -25.55 -4.60
CA ARG A 523 11.20 -25.44 -4.17
C ARG A 523 12.10 -24.51 -5.00
N SER A 524 12.05 -24.53 -6.33
CA SER A 524 12.83 -23.64 -7.20
C SER A 524 12.17 -23.44 -8.56
N VAL A 525 12.62 -22.42 -9.30
CA VAL A 525 12.18 -22.15 -10.68
C VAL A 525 12.45 -23.30 -11.66
N SER A 526 13.39 -24.20 -11.35
CA SER A 526 13.76 -25.32 -12.22
C SER A 526 12.87 -26.55 -12.03
N ASN A 527 11.89 -26.48 -11.12
CA ASN A 527 10.98 -27.61 -10.89
C ASN A 527 10.09 -27.85 -12.14
N PRO A 528 10.11 -29.07 -12.73
CA PRO A 528 9.32 -29.40 -13.91
C PRO A 528 7.80 -29.27 -13.71
N ALA A 529 7.32 -29.28 -12.47
CA ALA A 529 5.91 -29.11 -12.16
C ALA A 529 5.43 -27.65 -12.28
N MET A 530 6.34 -26.66 -12.39
CA MET A 530 5.95 -25.26 -12.58
C MET A 530 5.49 -25.03 -14.03
N PRO A 531 4.24 -24.57 -14.25
CA PRO A 531 3.70 -24.36 -15.58
C PRO A 531 4.15 -23.01 -16.17
N TRP A 532 5.45 -22.89 -16.44
CA TRP A 532 6.03 -21.67 -17.02
C TRP A 532 5.45 -21.37 -18.41
N GLN A 533 5.06 -20.12 -18.62
CA GLN A 533 4.64 -19.58 -19.90
C GLN A 533 5.70 -18.59 -20.39
N THR A 534 6.20 -18.77 -21.61
CA THR A 534 7.03 -17.75 -22.25
C THR A 534 6.12 -16.64 -22.76
N LEU A 535 6.35 -15.41 -22.31
CA LEU A 535 5.58 -14.24 -22.74
C LEU A 535 6.23 -13.58 -23.96
N GLU A 536 5.38 -13.10 -24.87
CA GLU A 536 5.75 -12.28 -26.02
C GLU A 536 5.16 -10.88 -25.82
N PRO A 537 5.94 -9.91 -25.29
CA PRO A 537 5.45 -8.55 -25.08
C PRO A 537 5.01 -7.87 -26.39
N ASN A 538 3.89 -7.14 -26.33
CA ASN A 538 3.44 -6.36 -27.48
C ASN A 538 4.26 -5.06 -27.67
N GLU A 539 4.00 -4.31 -28.75
CA GLU A 539 4.72 -3.08 -29.08
C GLU A 539 4.62 -2.00 -27.99
N HIS A 540 3.56 -2.04 -27.18
CA HIS A 540 3.37 -1.11 -26.08
C HIS A 540 4.06 -1.53 -24.78
N GLY A 541 4.81 -2.63 -24.77
CA GLY A 541 5.47 -3.17 -23.58
C GLY A 541 4.50 -3.82 -22.59
N ASP A 542 3.35 -4.33 -23.02
CA ASP A 542 2.45 -5.10 -22.17
C ASP A 542 2.89 -6.57 -22.11
N TRP A 543 3.22 -7.05 -20.91
CA TRP A 543 3.56 -8.47 -20.69
C TRP A 543 2.32 -9.32 -20.50
N ILE A 544 1.37 -8.81 -19.70
CA ILE A 544 0.08 -9.44 -19.42
C ILE A 544 -1.04 -8.45 -19.77
N SER A 545 -2.28 -8.96 -19.85
CA SER A 545 -3.47 -8.16 -20.17
C SER A 545 -3.24 -7.30 -21.43
N GLN A 546 -2.75 -7.91 -22.51
CA GLN A 546 -2.38 -7.18 -23.73
C GLN A 546 -3.60 -6.50 -24.37
N ARG A 547 -3.36 -5.32 -24.94
CA ARG A 547 -4.33 -4.54 -25.70
C ARG A 547 -4.67 -5.20 -27.03
N ASN A 548 -5.82 -4.82 -27.59
CA ASN A 548 -6.30 -5.31 -28.87
C ASN A 548 -6.08 -4.25 -29.96
N ASP A 549 -5.39 -4.60 -31.03
CA ASP A 549 -5.07 -3.68 -32.14
C ASP A 549 -6.32 -3.06 -32.78
N LEU A 550 -7.45 -3.78 -32.80
CA LEU A 550 -8.71 -3.27 -33.34
C LEU A 550 -9.20 -2.03 -32.56
N PHE A 551 -8.95 -1.97 -31.26
CA PHE A 551 -9.39 -0.86 -30.41
C PHE A 551 -8.74 0.46 -30.82
N GLU A 552 -7.50 0.43 -31.33
CA GLU A 552 -6.80 1.63 -31.79
C GLU A 552 -7.44 2.27 -33.03
N THR A 553 -8.14 1.47 -33.83
CA THR A 553 -8.86 1.94 -35.03
C THR A 553 -10.11 2.76 -34.70
N PHE A 554 -10.65 2.61 -33.49
CA PHE A 554 -11.85 3.31 -33.05
C PHE A 554 -11.58 4.78 -32.71
N ILE A 555 -12.64 5.58 -32.80
CA ILE A 555 -12.57 7.03 -32.58
C ILE A 555 -12.39 7.30 -31.07
N PRO A 556 -11.35 8.05 -30.66
CA PRO A 556 -11.10 8.33 -29.26
C PRO A 556 -12.19 9.21 -28.64
N LEU A 557 -12.43 9.02 -27.34
CA LEU A 557 -13.40 9.84 -26.60
C LEU A 557 -13.00 11.32 -26.57
N ALA A 558 -11.71 11.63 -26.40
CA ALA A 558 -11.19 12.99 -26.50
C ALA A 558 -9.80 13.03 -27.16
N GLY A 559 -9.48 14.17 -27.77
CA GLY A 559 -8.15 14.44 -28.33
C GLY A 559 -7.07 14.65 -27.27
N LYS A 560 -5.80 14.65 -27.72
CA LYS A 560 -4.63 14.93 -26.86
C LYS A 560 -4.68 16.36 -26.27
N THR A 561 -5.13 17.32 -27.07
CA THR A 561 -5.26 18.73 -26.68
C THR A 561 -6.72 19.05 -26.37
N LYS A 562 -6.98 19.58 -25.18
CA LYS A 562 -8.33 20.00 -24.77
C LYS A 562 -8.73 21.30 -25.47
N PHE A 563 -10.02 21.40 -25.82
CA PHE A 563 -10.64 22.51 -26.55
C PHE A 563 -10.10 22.70 -27.98
N ASP A 564 -9.48 21.67 -28.57
CA ASP A 564 -9.04 21.71 -29.97
C ASP A 564 -10.20 21.33 -30.92
N LEU A 565 -10.68 22.32 -31.67
CA LEU A 565 -11.77 22.17 -32.65
C LEU A 565 -11.40 21.24 -33.82
N LYS A 566 -10.11 21.01 -34.07
CA LYS A 566 -9.62 20.10 -35.14
C LYS A 566 -9.40 18.66 -34.65
N SER A 567 -9.73 18.39 -33.39
CA SER A 567 -9.56 17.06 -32.82
C SER A 567 -10.50 16.03 -33.48
N HIS A 568 -9.94 14.88 -33.85
CA HIS A 568 -10.70 13.77 -34.44
C HIS A 568 -11.23 12.86 -33.32
N SER A 569 -12.10 13.39 -32.46
CA SER A 569 -12.60 12.71 -31.26
C SER A 569 -14.07 13.04 -30.96
N TYR A 570 -14.72 12.29 -30.07
CA TYR A 570 -16.12 12.57 -29.70
C TYR A 570 -16.28 13.90 -28.95
N PHE A 571 -15.38 14.19 -28.01
CA PHE A 571 -15.46 15.35 -27.14
C PHE A 571 -14.25 16.28 -27.32
N LEU A 572 -14.52 17.57 -27.38
CA LEU A 572 -13.50 18.62 -27.45
C LEU A 572 -12.71 18.74 -26.15
N THR A 573 -13.31 18.38 -25.01
CA THR A 573 -12.68 18.53 -23.69
C THR A 573 -13.21 17.50 -22.70
N TYR A 574 -12.53 17.40 -21.56
CA TYR A 574 -12.95 16.62 -20.41
C TYR A 574 -12.25 17.14 -19.15
N SER A 575 -12.80 16.82 -17.97
CA SER A 575 -12.19 17.13 -16.68
C SER A 575 -12.04 15.88 -15.84
N LEU A 576 -11.00 15.79 -15.02
CA LEU A 576 -11.02 14.87 -13.88
C LEU A 576 -12.02 15.39 -12.84
N GLY A 577 -12.55 14.49 -12.01
CA GLY A 577 -13.29 14.87 -10.81
C GLY A 577 -12.41 15.64 -9.83
N ILE A 578 -13.02 16.34 -8.88
CA ILE A 578 -12.28 17.22 -7.97
C ILE A 578 -11.44 16.42 -6.98
N ALA A 579 -10.15 16.74 -6.90
CA ALA A 579 -9.28 16.24 -5.85
C ALA A 579 -9.18 17.30 -4.75
N SER A 580 -9.90 17.11 -3.65
CA SER A 580 -9.85 18.08 -2.56
C SER A 580 -8.53 18.03 -1.78
N GLY A 581 -8.00 16.82 -1.57
CA GLY A 581 -6.90 16.54 -0.66
C GLY A 581 -7.25 16.66 0.84
N ARG A 582 -8.55 16.78 1.18
CA ARG A 582 -9.06 17.02 2.55
C ARG A 582 -10.56 16.74 2.68
N ASP A 583 -11.03 15.60 2.19
CA ASP A 583 -12.48 15.34 2.02
C ASP A 583 -13.29 15.52 3.31
N SER A 584 -12.75 15.10 4.46
CA SER A 584 -13.42 15.22 5.77
C SER A 584 -13.73 16.68 6.15
N TRP A 585 -12.96 17.63 5.63
CA TRP A 585 -13.13 19.06 5.89
C TRP A 585 -14.07 19.73 4.91
N VAL A 586 -14.04 19.34 3.63
CA VAL A 586 -14.74 20.06 2.55
C VAL A 586 -15.96 19.35 1.98
N TYR A 587 -16.26 18.12 2.40
CA TYR A 587 -17.52 17.43 2.10
C TYR A 587 -18.28 17.10 3.39
N ASN A 588 -19.59 17.37 3.40
CA ASN A 588 -20.47 16.93 4.49
C ASN A 588 -21.93 16.80 4.02
N PHE A 589 -22.70 15.91 4.66
CA PHE A 589 -24.15 15.86 4.48
C PHE A 589 -24.86 17.09 5.05
N SER A 590 -24.31 17.73 6.08
CA SER A 590 -24.86 18.97 6.63
C SER A 590 -24.16 20.20 6.06
N ARG A 591 -24.95 21.12 5.49
CA ARG A 591 -24.44 22.42 5.05
C ARG A 591 -23.89 23.24 6.21
N LYS A 592 -24.52 23.18 7.38
CA LYS A 592 -24.10 23.92 8.57
C LYS A 592 -22.73 23.43 9.07
N LYS A 593 -22.57 22.12 9.25
CA LYS A 593 -21.29 21.55 9.72
C LYS A 593 -20.16 21.79 8.71
N LEU A 594 -20.44 21.68 7.41
CA LEU A 594 -19.46 22.00 6.38
C LEU A 594 -18.93 23.44 6.54
N ARG A 595 -19.83 24.41 6.71
CA ARG A 595 -19.45 25.81 6.95
C ARG A 595 -18.56 25.94 8.18
N GLU A 596 -18.97 25.34 9.31
CA GLU A 596 -18.20 25.40 10.57
C GLU A 596 -16.79 24.80 10.40
N ASN A 597 -16.69 23.60 9.80
CA ASN A 597 -15.42 22.93 9.56
C ASN A 597 -14.48 23.77 8.68
N VAL A 598 -14.98 24.27 7.54
CA VAL A 598 -14.16 25.04 6.59
C VAL A 598 -13.72 26.38 7.18
N SER A 599 -14.63 27.10 7.87
CA SER A 599 -14.27 28.35 8.53
C SER A 599 -13.18 28.14 9.58
N GLN A 600 -13.33 27.15 10.47
CA GLN A 600 -12.31 26.84 11.49
C GLN A 600 -10.96 26.49 10.87
N SER A 601 -10.95 25.71 9.78
CA SER A 601 -9.71 25.32 9.11
C SER A 601 -9.03 26.50 8.41
N ILE A 602 -9.80 27.42 7.80
CA ILE A 602 -9.28 28.64 7.19
C ILE A 602 -8.73 29.60 8.27
N ASP A 603 -9.43 29.75 9.39
CA ASP A 603 -8.99 30.60 10.50
C ASP A 603 -7.66 30.10 11.07
N PHE A 604 -7.55 28.79 11.33
CA PHE A 604 -6.31 28.16 11.78
C PHE A 604 -5.17 28.28 10.76
N TYR A 605 -5.46 28.10 9.48
CA TYR A 605 -4.47 28.33 8.42
C TYR A 605 -3.94 29.77 8.45
N ASN A 606 -4.82 30.75 8.58
CA ASN A 606 -4.45 32.17 8.56
C ASN A 606 -3.63 32.55 9.80
N GLU A 607 -3.94 31.96 10.96
CA GLU A 607 -3.14 32.07 12.19
C GLU A 607 -1.71 31.56 11.95
N GLN A 608 -1.57 30.32 11.47
CA GLN A 608 -0.26 29.72 11.17
C GLN A 608 0.52 30.54 10.12
N SER A 609 -0.14 31.06 9.09
CA SER A 609 0.50 31.90 8.07
C SER A 609 1.05 33.20 8.66
N LEU A 610 0.30 33.84 9.55
CA LEU A 610 0.72 35.07 10.21
C LEU A 610 1.89 34.83 11.16
N GLU A 611 1.84 33.76 11.96
CA GLU A 611 2.92 33.39 12.87
C GLU A 611 4.20 33.02 12.10
N PHE A 612 4.08 32.24 11.02
CA PHE A 612 5.22 31.89 10.16
C PHE A 612 5.86 33.15 9.56
N LYS A 613 5.06 34.09 9.07
CA LYS A 613 5.55 35.37 8.55
C LYS A 613 6.36 36.14 9.60
N ASN A 614 5.88 36.18 10.84
CA ASN A 614 6.58 36.86 11.94
C ASN A 614 7.85 36.12 12.38
N ALA A 615 7.84 34.78 12.36
CA ALA A 615 9.00 33.96 12.69
C ALA A 615 10.09 34.08 11.62
N ARG A 616 9.73 34.05 10.34
CA ARG A 616 10.68 34.14 9.23
C ARG A 616 11.32 35.52 9.08
N GLN A 617 10.70 36.57 9.62
CA GLN A 617 11.34 37.88 9.78
C GLN A 617 12.51 37.85 10.76
N LYS A 618 12.54 36.90 11.70
CA LYS A 618 13.62 36.71 12.68
C LYS A 618 14.64 35.66 12.20
N ASP A 619 14.19 34.67 11.43
CA ASP A 619 15.01 33.61 10.86
C ASP A 619 14.66 33.41 9.38
N SER A 620 15.51 33.93 8.48
CA SER A 620 15.26 33.90 7.04
C SER A 620 15.26 32.50 6.43
N GLU A 621 15.92 31.52 7.08
CA GLU A 621 16.08 30.15 6.60
C GLU A 621 14.97 29.21 7.10
N LEU A 622 14.02 29.72 7.89
CA LEU A 622 12.93 28.92 8.45
C LEU A 622 12.05 28.30 7.35
N GLU A 623 11.98 26.97 7.34
CA GLU A 623 11.12 26.21 6.43
C GLU A 623 9.70 26.06 6.97
N VAL A 624 8.72 25.98 6.06
CA VAL A 624 7.30 25.83 6.44
C VAL A 624 7.06 24.51 7.16
N ASP A 625 7.62 23.41 6.64
CA ASP A 625 7.37 22.05 7.15
C ASP A 625 7.89 21.82 8.58
N SER A 626 8.92 22.56 9.01
CA SER A 626 9.45 22.50 10.38
C SER A 626 8.70 23.41 11.36
N PHE A 627 7.88 24.35 10.86
CA PHE A 627 7.18 25.34 11.67
C PHE A 627 5.70 24.99 11.93
N ILE A 628 4.99 24.53 10.90
CA ILE A 628 3.53 24.39 10.96
C ILE A 628 3.07 23.29 11.93
N ASP A 629 1.97 23.55 12.63
CA ASP A 629 1.26 22.51 13.39
C ASP A 629 0.52 21.56 12.43
N THR A 630 0.79 20.27 12.58
CA THR A 630 0.29 19.18 11.72
C THR A 630 -0.89 18.41 12.34
N ASP A 631 -1.49 18.92 13.42
CA ASP A 631 -2.67 18.34 14.07
C ASP A 631 -3.83 18.16 13.07
N PRO A 632 -4.20 16.91 12.73
CA PRO A 632 -5.25 16.61 11.75
C PRO A 632 -6.65 17.03 12.23
N SER A 633 -6.84 17.32 13.51
CA SER A 633 -8.09 17.84 14.08
C SER A 633 -8.33 19.32 13.78
N LYS A 634 -7.29 20.06 13.36
CA LYS A 634 -7.38 21.49 13.02
C LYS A 634 -7.34 21.74 11.51
N ILE A 635 -6.52 20.98 10.79
CA ILE A 635 -6.39 21.12 9.34
C ILE A 635 -5.80 19.87 8.69
N SER A 636 -6.20 19.64 7.44
CA SER A 636 -5.56 18.67 6.55
C SER A 636 -4.71 19.41 5.52
N TRP A 637 -3.39 19.42 5.72
CA TRP A 637 -2.45 20.09 4.85
C TRP A 637 -2.38 19.42 3.47
N ASN A 638 -2.01 20.20 2.47
CA ASN A 638 -1.60 19.71 1.16
C ASN A 638 -0.50 20.63 0.61
N ARG A 639 0.12 20.23 -0.51
CA ARG A 639 1.20 21.01 -1.12
C ARG A 639 0.82 22.47 -1.41
N ASN A 640 -0.40 22.71 -1.89
CA ASN A 640 -0.85 24.04 -2.28
C ASN A 640 -0.95 24.98 -1.07
N LEU A 641 -1.53 24.52 0.06
CA LEU A 641 -1.60 25.34 1.27
C LEU A 641 -0.21 25.65 1.84
N LYS A 642 0.71 24.68 1.84
CA LYS A 642 2.08 24.92 2.31
C LYS A 642 2.80 25.98 1.44
N GLN A 643 2.60 25.93 0.12
CA GLN A 643 3.12 26.95 -0.80
C GLN A 643 2.45 28.31 -0.60
N ASP A 644 1.17 28.35 -0.27
CA ASP A 644 0.46 29.60 -0.01
C ASP A 644 0.93 30.25 1.32
N ILE A 645 1.29 29.45 2.35
CA ILE A 645 1.96 29.95 3.57
C ILE A 645 3.32 30.55 3.24
N ASP A 646 4.14 29.85 2.45
CA ASP A 646 5.46 30.33 2.04
C ASP A 646 5.38 31.68 1.31
N ARG A 647 4.27 31.93 0.61
CA ARG A 647 3.95 33.18 -0.10
C ARG A 647 3.17 34.21 0.75
N TYR A 648 2.89 33.91 2.01
CA TYR A 648 2.09 34.74 2.92
C TYR A 648 0.69 35.07 2.41
N LYS A 649 0.07 34.13 1.69
CA LYS A 649 -1.26 34.28 1.11
C LYS A 649 -2.32 33.85 2.13
N ALA A 650 -3.20 34.79 2.50
CA ALA A 650 -4.37 34.51 3.33
C ALA A 650 -5.54 33.94 2.51
N HIS A 651 -6.37 33.13 3.16
CA HIS A 651 -7.62 32.61 2.59
C HIS A 651 -8.83 33.23 3.26
N LEU A 652 -9.92 33.37 2.50
CA LEU A 652 -11.20 33.88 2.98
C LEU A 652 -12.30 32.86 2.72
N PHE A 653 -13.18 32.69 3.70
CA PHE A 653 -14.36 31.85 3.55
C PHE A 653 -15.44 32.57 2.73
N ASP A 654 -15.93 31.92 1.68
CA ASP A 654 -17.08 32.39 0.90
C ASP A 654 -18.21 31.36 0.92
N VAL A 655 -19.35 31.72 1.53
CA VAL A 655 -20.53 30.86 1.63
C VAL A 655 -21.11 30.46 0.26
N ASN A 656 -20.88 31.26 -0.78
CA ASN A 656 -21.37 31.00 -2.13
C ASN A 656 -20.61 29.85 -2.82
N ASN A 657 -19.42 29.50 -2.32
CA ASN A 657 -18.66 28.35 -2.80
C ASN A 657 -19.22 27.01 -2.27
N ILE A 658 -20.22 27.02 -1.38
CA ILE A 658 -20.89 25.79 -0.95
C ILE A 658 -21.91 25.35 -1.99
N VAL A 659 -21.61 24.24 -2.66
CA VAL A 659 -22.41 23.66 -3.75
C VAL A 659 -22.79 22.21 -3.45
N LYS A 660 -23.71 21.64 -4.23
CA LYS A 660 -24.00 20.20 -4.20
C LYS A 660 -23.08 19.47 -5.16
N ALA A 661 -22.47 18.38 -4.70
CA ALA A 661 -21.61 17.54 -5.50
C ALA A 661 -21.93 16.05 -5.30
N ASN A 662 -21.72 15.27 -6.35
CA ASN A 662 -21.77 13.81 -6.28
C ASN A 662 -20.43 13.30 -5.73
N TYR A 663 -20.45 12.86 -4.48
CA TYR A 663 -19.24 12.38 -3.80
C TYR A 663 -18.91 10.94 -4.21
N ARG A 664 -19.92 10.06 -4.23
CA ARG A 664 -19.82 8.64 -4.64
C ARG A 664 -21.07 8.27 -5.45
N PRO A 665 -21.15 7.09 -6.08
CA PRO A 665 -22.33 6.72 -6.85
C PRO A 665 -23.57 6.80 -5.96
N PHE A 666 -24.61 7.48 -6.43
CA PHE A 666 -25.88 7.66 -5.71
C PHE A 666 -25.75 8.32 -4.33
N CYS A 667 -24.73 9.17 -4.13
CA CYS A 667 -24.46 9.86 -2.87
C CYS A 667 -24.09 11.34 -3.11
N LYS A 668 -25.05 12.24 -2.82
CA LYS A 668 -24.84 13.70 -2.85
C LYS A 668 -24.37 14.21 -1.49
N ASN A 669 -23.41 15.13 -1.51
CA ASN A 669 -22.96 15.90 -0.35
C ASN A 669 -22.98 17.40 -0.68
N TYR A 670 -22.98 18.23 0.36
CA TYR A 670 -22.48 19.59 0.22
C TYR A 670 -20.96 19.57 0.11
N PHE A 671 -20.43 20.48 -0.71
CA PHE A 671 -19.02 20.59 -1.04
C PHE A 671 -18.59 22.06 -1.08
N TYR A 672 -17.42 22.37 -0.51
CA TYR A 672 -16.82 23.70 -0.61
C TYR A 672 -15.90 23.81 -1.83
N PHE A 673 -16.42 24.37 -2.93
CA PHE A 673 -15.76 24.47 -4.22
C PHE A 673 -14.91 25.73 -4.35
N ASP A 674 -13.67 25.65 -3.88
CA ASP A 674 -12.73 26.76 -3.87
C ASP A 674 -11.40 26.40 -4.55
N LYS A 675 -10.92 27.28 -5.43
CA LYS A 675 -9.73 27.02 -6.25
C LYS A 675 -8.47 26.85 -5.39
N ASP A 676 -8.37 27.61 -4.31
CA ASP A 676 -7.16 27.70 -3.51
C ASP A 676 -7.20 26.71 -2.34
N PHE A 677 -8.39 26.46 -1.80
CA PHE A 677 -8.61 25.53 -0.69
C PHE A 677 -8.86 24.08 -1.12
N ASN A 678 -8.90 23.77 -2.42
CA ASN A 678 -8.92 22.40 -2.94
C ASN A 678 -7.60 22.08 -3.66
N ALA A 679 -7.10 20.84 -3.57
CA ALA A 679 -5.82 20.47 -4.15
C ALA A 679 -5.79 20.62 -5.69
N MET A 680 -6.81 20.11 -6.38
CA MET A 680 -6.99 20.26 -7.82
C MET A 680 -8.47 20.28 -8.20
N ILE A 681 -8.91 21.38 -8.83
CA ILE A 681 -10.27 21.50 -9.40
C ILE A 681 -10.34 21.18 -10.90
N TYR A 682 -9.19 20.98 -11.55
CA TYR A 682 -9.06 20.70 -12.98
C TYR A 682 -9.85 21.67 -13.87
N GLN A 683 -10.67 21.17 -14.80
CA GLN A 683 -11.49 21.99 -15.70
C GLN A 683 -12.92 22.18 -15.18
N ASN A 684 -13.23 21.81 -13.92
CA ASN A 684 -14.61 21.83 -13.41
C ASN A 684 -15.24 23.23 -13.42
N LYS A 685 -14.47 24.33 -13.27
CA LYS A 685 -15.00 25.69 -13.45
C LYS A 685 -15.46 26.00 -14.88
N LYS A 686 -14.93 25.32 -15.89
CA LYS A 686 -15.41 25.41 -17.28
C LYS A 686 -16.61 24.50 -17.55
N LEU A 687 -16.90 23.53 -16.68
CA LEU A 687 -18.05 22.63 -16.81
C LEU A 687 -19.24 23.11 -15.97
N PHE A 688 -18.96 23.65 -14.79
CA PHE A 688 -19.90 24.16 -13.79
C PHE A 688 -19.32 25.46 -13.18
N PRO A 689 -19.37 26.60 -13.90
CA PRO A 689 -18.82 27.87 -13.42
C PRO A 689 -19.53 28.44 -12.19
N ASN A 690 -20.83 28.19 -12.06
CA ASN A 690 -21.65 28.65 -10.93
C ASN A 690 -22.63 27.55 -10.47
N PRO A 691 -23.24 27.68 -9.27
CA PRO A 691 -24.14 26.66 -8.73
C PRO A 691 -25.37 26.38 -9.60
N ASP A 692 -25.79 27.34 -10.43
CA ASP A 692 -26.97 27.26 -11.30
C ASP A 692 -26.64 26.75 -12.72
N SER A 693 -25.39 26.35 -12.97
CA SER A 693 -24.94 25.89 -14.28
C SER A 693 -25.60 24.56 -14.65
N ILE A 694 -26.37 24.54 -15.75
CA ILE A 694 -27.05 23.34 -16.24
C ILE A 694 -26.15 22.61 -17.23
N ASN A 695 -25.57 21.49 -16.80
CA ASN A 695 -24.73 20.65 -17.64
C ASN A 695 -24.93 19.16 -17.31
N LYS A 696 -24.56 18.29 -18.25
CA LYS A 696 -24.53 16.83 -18.09
C LYS A 696 -23.14 16.34 -18.46
N VAL A 697 -22.57 15.47 -17.64
CA VAL A 697 -21.24 14.91 -17.86
C VAL A 697 -21.28 13.39 -17.76
N ILE A 698 -20.78 12.70 -18.79
CA ILE A 698 -20.55 11.25 -18.74
C ILE A 698 -19.26 11.03 -17.96
N CYS A 699 -19.36 10.38 -16.81
CA CYS A 699 -18.24 10.05 -15.94
C CYS A 699 -17.79 8.61 -16.24
N VAL A 700 -16.52 8.44 -16.62
CA VAL A 700 -15.88 7.14 -16.79
C VAL A 700 -14.72 7.01 -15.80
N SER A 701 -14.45 5.80 -15.33
CA SER A 701 -13.30 5.53 -14.47
C SER A 701 -11.97 5.89 -15.17
N SER A 702 -10.94 6.20 -14.39
CA SER A 702 -9.61 6.49 -14.93
C SER A 702 -8.97 5.27 -15.57
N ILE A 703 -7.97 5.57 -16.41
CA ILE A 703 -6.98 4.60 -16.87
C ILE A 703 -6.30 3.97 -15.65
N GLY A 704 -6.27 2.64 -15.59
CA GLY A 704 -5.69 1.85 -14.51
C GLY A 704 -6.68 1.46 -13.40
N ALA A 705 -7.98 1.74 -13.57
CA ALA A 705 -8.99 1.35 -12.59
C ALA A 705 -9.03 -0.18 -12.40
N ASN A 706 -8.88 -0.62 -11.15
CA ASN A 706 -8.83 -2.05 -10.81
C ASN A 706 -10.15 -2.78 -11.08
N ASN A 707 -11.29 -2.09 -11.02
CA ASN A 707 -12.62 -2.70 -11.15
C ASN A 707 -13.16 -2.68 -12.60
N GLY A 708 -12.28 -2.47 -13.59
CA GLY A 708 -12.67 -2.30 -15.00
C GLY A 708 -13.34 -0.96 -15.29
N LEU A 709 -13.91 -0.82 -16.49
CA LEU A 709 -14.64 0.38 -16.90
C LEU A 709 -15.91 0.54 -16.07
N SER A 710 -15.97 1.63 -15.31
CA SER A 710 -17.15 2.07 -14.57
C SER A 710 -17.69 3.35 -15.18
N VAL A 711 -19.01 3.44 -15.37
CA VAL A 711 -19.66 4.51 -16.12
C VAL A 711 -20.90 4.98 -15.38
N LEU A 712 -21.00 6.28 -15.15
CA LEU A 712 -22.17 6.92 -14.53
C LEU A 712 -22.31 8.34 -15.08
N ILE A 713 -23.52 8.86 -15.24
CA ILE A 713 -23.71 10.25 -15.68
C ILE A 713 -23.96 11.13 -14.45
N SER A 714 -23.53 12.39 -14.52
CA SER A 714 -23.79 13.39 -13.48
C SER A 714 -24.33 14.68 -14.09
N ASN A 715 -25.21 15.36 -13.36
CA ASN A 715 -25.67 16.71 -13.67
C ASN A 715 -25.10 17.77 -12.70
N CYS A 716 -24.16 17.38 -11.84
CA CYS A 716 -23.45 18.27 -10.94
C CYS A 716 -21.97 17.90 -10.88
N ILE A 717 -21.20 18.69 -10.13
CA ILE A 717 -19.78 18.46 -9.89
C ILE A 717 -19.57 17.08 -9.26
N THR A 718 -18.53 16.38 -9.70
CA THR A 718 -18.17 15.05 -9.21
C THR A 718 -16.84 15.07 -8.47
N ASP A 719 -16.78 14.37 -7.35
CA ASP A 719 -15.52 14.06 -6.67
C ASP A 719 -14.60 13.21 -7.58
N LEU A 720 -13.28 13.30 -7.38
CA LEU A 720 -12.33 12.46 -8.11
C LEU A 720 -12.69 10.99 -7.97
N HIS A 721 -13.04 10.51 -6.79
CA HIS A 721 -13.33 9.09 -6.57
C HIS A 721 -14.80 8.73 -6.81
N PHE A 722 -15.56 9.54 -7.56
CA PHE A 722 -17.00 9.34 -7.81
C PHE A 722 -17.32 7.94 -8.36
N ASN A 723 -16.64 7.47 -9.41
CA ASN A 723 -16.88 6.14 -9.98
C ASN A 723 -15.59 5.38 -10.35
N GLY A 724 -14.50 5.67 -9.64
CA GLY A 724 -13.17 5.07 -9.83
C GLY A 724 -12.21 6.03 -10.53
N ASP A 725 -11.79 7.09 -9.82
CA ASP A 725 -10.97 8.20 -10.36
C ASP A 725 -11.57 8.78 -11.65
N THR A 726 -12.72 9.44 -11.52
CA THR A 726 -13.59 9.85 -12.62
C THR A 726 -12.94 10.83 -13.60
N GLN A 727 -13.18 10.58 -14.88
CA GLN A 727 -13.03 11.51 -15.99
C GLN A 727 -14.41 11.85 -16.55
N SER A 728 -14.74 13.13 -16.55
CA SER A 728 -16.05 13.70 -16.87
C SER A 728 -16.03 14.36 -18.25
N PHE A 729 -16.80 13.79 -19.16
CA PHE A 729 -16.96 14.21 -20.56
C PHE A 729 -18.27 14.98 -20.73
N PRO A 730 -18.22 16.29 -21.04
CA PRO A 730 -19.38 17.15 -20.93
C PRO A 730 -20.23 17.22 -22.21
N LEU A 731 -21.54 17.42 -22.02
CA LEU A 731 -22.43 17.86 -23.09
C LEU A 731 -22.15 19.32 -23.47
N TYR A 732 -21.85 20.18 -22.49
CA TYR A 732 -21.51 21.59 -22.71
C TYR A 732 -20.26 22.04 -21.95
N TYR A 733 -19.59 23.07 -22.42
CA TYR A 733 -18.60 23.81 -21.62
C TYR A 733 -18.86 25.31 -21.70
N TYR A 734 -18.31 26.05 -20.74
CA TYR A 734 -18.57 27.47 -20.54
C TYR A 734 -17.29 28.28 -20.68
N GLU A 735 -17.39 29.39 -21.40
CA GLU A 735 -16.32 30.37 -21.60
C GLU A 735 -16.75 31.71 -21.01
N GLU A 736 -15.87 32.36 -20.27
CA GLU A 736 -16.14 33.70 -19.73
C GLU A 736 -16.12 34.72 -20.87
N ARG A 737 -17.12 35.61 -20.93
CA ARG A 737 -17.16 36.69 -21.92
C ARG A 737 -16.04 37.68 -21.64
N GLN A 738 -15.18 37.92 -22.62
CA GLN A 738 -14.25 39.05 -22.55
C GLN A 738 -15.04 40.36 -22.70
N LYS A 739 -15.19 41.12 -21.61
CA LYS A 739 -15.78 42.46 -21.62
C LYS A 739 -14.80 43.44 -22.28
N SER A 740 -14.83 43.56 -23.61
CA SER A 740 -14.14 44.64 -24.31
C SER A 740 -14.93 45.94 -24.17
N SER A 741 -14.47 46.84 -23.29
CA SER A 741 -15.03 48.16 -22.97
C SER A 741 -16.41 48.14 -22.28
N PRO A 742 -16.46 48.20 -20.93
CA PRO A 742 -17.72 48.24 -20.20
C PRO A 742 -18.49 49.53 -20.55
N THR A 743 -19.71 49.38 -21.05
CA THR A 743 -20.63 50.51 -21.27
C THR A 743 -21.57 50.66 -20.08
N LEU A 744 -22.10 51.87 -19.87
CA LEU A 744 -23.01 52.18 -18.76
C LEU A 744 -24.32 51.35 -18.76
N PHE A 745 -24.60 50.62 -19.86
CA PHE A 745 -25.76 49.77 -20.07
C PHE A 745 -25.53 48.28 -19.77
N ASP A 746 -24.30 47.87 -19.42
CA ASP A 746 -23.99 46.46 -19.07
C ASP A 746 -24.50 46.07 -17.67
N ALA A 747 -25.05 47.02 -16.92
CA ALA A 747 -25.61 46.81 -15.60
C ALA A 747 -27.09 46.39 -15.69
N ALA A 748 -27.39 45.14 -16.07
CA ALA A 748 -28.52 44.40 -15.49
C ALA A 748 -28.76 42.95 -15.98
N THR A 749 -28.43 42.53 -17.21
CA THR A 749 -29.07 41.29 -17.73
C THR A 749 -28.35 40.53 -18.85
N GLU A 750 -27.06 40.17 -18.73
CA GLU A 750 -26.48 39.15 -19.62
C GLU A 750 -25.51 38.19 -18.92
N ASN A 751 -25.76 36.88 -19.06
CA ASN A 751 -24.93 35.80 -18.50
C ASN A 751 -23.44 36.01 -18.81
N GLU A 752 -22.60 36.05 -17.76
CA GLU A 752 -21.15 36.23 -17.85
C GLU A 752 -20.44 35.12 -18.64
N PHE A 753 -21.11 33.98 -18.84
CA PHE A 753 -20.58 32.82 -19.54
C PHE A 753 -21.32 32.52 -20.86
N ILE A 754 -20.57 32.19 -21.90
CA ILE A 754 -21.06 31.64 -23.17
C ILE A 754 -21.03 30.11 -23.08
N ARG A 755 -22.16 29.47 -23.33
CA ARG A 755 -22.27 28.01 -23.43
C ARG A 755 -21.86 27.53 -24.82
N ARG A 756 -20.98 26.53 -24.87
CA ARG A 756 -20.48 25.85 -26.07
C ARG A 756 -20.77 24.36 -25.99
N ASP A 757 -20.87 23.68 -27.13
CA ASP A 757 -21.02 22.22 -27.17
C ASP A 757 -19.71 21.52 -26.80
N GLY A 758 -19.79 20.51 -25.92
CA GLY A 758 -18.66 19.64 -25.62
C GLY A 758 -18.40 18.58 -26.68
N VAL A 759 -19.44 18.18 -27.42
CA VAL A 759 -19.35 17.21 -28.54
C VAL A 759 -18.80 17.91 -29.78
N SER A 760 -17.81 17.29 -30.43
CA SER A 760 -17.11 17.87 -31.57
C SER A 760 -17.97 17.96 -32.83
N ASP A 761 -17.66 18.92 -33.71
CA ASP A 761 -18.30 19.01 -35.03
C ASP A 761 -17.85 17.86 -35.95
N PHE A 762 -16.61 17.38 -35.78
CA PHE A 762 -16.07 16.23 -36.50
C PHE A 762 -16.96 14.99 -36.41
N ILE A 763 -17.38 14.61 -35.20
CA ILE A 763 -18.21 13.43 -35.02
C ILE A 763 -19.64 13.66 -35.50
N LEU A 764 -20.15 14.89 -35.36
CA LEU A 764 -21.46 15.27 -35.88
C LEU A 764 -21.52 15.13 -37.41
N GLU A 765 -20.52 15.65 -38.13
CA GLU A 765 -20.45 15.55 -39.59
C GLU A 765 -20.41 14.09 -40.08
N ARG A 766 -19.69 13.21 -39.37
CA ARG A 766 -19.67 11.77 -39.68
C ARG A 766 -21.02 11.12 -39.42
N ALA A 767 -21.63 11.38 -38.26
CA ALA A 767 -22.91 10.81 -37.89
C ALA A 767 -24.04 11.28 -38.82
N LEU A 768 -24.03 12.54 -39.27
CA LEU A 768 -24.98 13.07 -40.26
C LEU A 768 -24.87 12.35 -41.61
N LYS A 769 -23.65 11.99 -42.03
CA LYS A 769 -23.41 11.24 -43.28
C LYS A 769 -23.89 9.79 -43.20
N LEU A 770 -23.70 9.12 -42.05
CA LEU A 770 -24.06 7.72 -41.88
C LEU A 770 -25.54 7.50 -41.52
N TYR A 771 -26.09 8.32 -40.62
CA TYR A 771 -27.40 8.07 -40.00
C TYR A 771 -28.47 9.09 -40.39
N GLY A 772 -28.13 10.07 -41.23
CA GLY A 772 -29.05 11.05 -41.80
C GLY A 772 -29.07 12.40 -41.07
N ASN A 773 -29.77 13.36 -41.68
CA ASN A 773 -29.73 14.79 -41.32
C ASN A 773 -30.44 15.19 -40.01
N ARG A 774 -31.01 14.23 -39.28
CA ARG A 774 -31.73 14.48 -38.01
C ARG A 774 -30.86 14.32 -36.78
N VAL A 775 -29.64 13.80 -36.92
CA VAL A 775 -28.74 13.56 -35.78
C VAL A 775 -28.30 14.87 -35.16
N THR A 776 -28.41 14.97 -33.84
CA THR A 776 -27.89 16.09 -33.06
C THR A 776 -26.69 15.68 -32.21
N LYS A 777 -25.95 16.66 -31.68
CA LYS A 777 -24.87 16.41 -30.72
C LYS A 777 -25.35 15.75 -29.44
N GLU A 778 -26.59 16.04 -29.00
CA GLU A 778 -27.18 15.38 -27.84
C GLU A 778 -27.48 13.89 -28.13
N ASP A 779 -27.90 13.54 -29.35
CA ASP A 779 -28.09 12.12 -29.73
C ASP A 779 -26.76 11.36 -29.73
N ILE A 780 -25.67 12.00 -30.19
CA ILE A 780 -24.31 11.42 -30.16
C ILE A 780 -23.81 11.27 -28.72
N PHE A 781 -24.08 12.25 -27.86
CA PHE A 781 -23.74 12.19 -26.44
C PHE A 781 -24.38 10.96 -25.76
N TYR A 782 -25.67 10.71 -26.00
CA TYR A 782 -26.33 9.53 -25.44
C TYR A 782 -25.94 8.23 -26.15
N TYR A 783 -25.62 8.26 -27.45
CA TYR A 783 -25.04 7.11 -28.16
C TYR A 783 -23.75 6.63 -27.48
N VAL A 784 -22.85 7.55 -27.14
CA VAL A 784 -21.64 7.26 -26.36
C VAL A 784 -22.01 6.57 -25.05
N TYR A 785 -22.97 7.13 -24.31
CA TYR A 785 -23.39 6.53 -23.04
C TYR A 785 -23.97 5.12 -23.20
N GLY A 786 -24.71 4.87 -24.29
CA GLY A 786 -25.25 3.56 -24.64
C GLY A 786 -24.16 2.53 -24.97
N ILE A 787 -23.23 2.85 -25.87
CA ILE A 787 -22.12 1.94 -26.22
C ILE A 787 -21.26 1.61 -25.00
N LEU A 788 -20.98 2.60 -24.15
CA LEU A 788 -20.22 2.39 -22.92
C LEU A 788 -20.94 1.46 -21.93
N HIS A 789 -22.22 1.12 -22.14
CA HIS A 789 -22.98 0.14 -21.36
C HIS A 789 -23.14 -1.22 -22.05
N SER A 790 -22.71 -1.39 -23.31
CA SER A 790 -22.74 -2.69 -23.99
C SER A 790 -21.87 -3.74 -23.27
N PRO A 791 -22.42 -4.90 -22.90
CA PRO A 791 -21.66 -6.01 -22.33
C PRO A 791 -20.56 -6.53 -23.26
N GLU A 792 -20.84 -6.58 -24.57
CA GLU A 792 -19.92 -7.08 -25.60
C GLU A 792 -18.69 -6.17 -25.70
N TYR A 793 -18.91 -4.85 -25.78
CA TYR A 793 -17.83 -3.87 -25.82
C TYR A 793 -16.96 -3.94 -24.56
N ARG A 794 -17.58 -3.98 -23.38
CA ARG A 794 -16.87 -4.03 -22.09
C ARG A 794 -16.06 -5.32 -21.92
N THR A 795 -16.60 -6.45 -22.35
CA THR A 795 -15.95 -7.75 -22.21
C THR A 795 -14.82 -7.91 -23.23
N ARG A 796 -15.06 -7.53 -24.49
CA ARG A 796 -14.08 -7.68 -25.57
C ARG A 796 -12.84 -6.80 -25.36
N PHE A 797 -13.04 -5.57 -24.88
CA PHE A 797 -11.98 -4.57 -24.73
C PHE A 797 -11.65 -4.29 -23.27
N ALA A 798 -11.88 -5.25 -22.36
CA ALA A 798 -11.64 -5.08 -20.93
C ALA A 798 -10.19 -4.64 -20.61
N ASN A 799 -9.21 -5.20 -21.33
CA ASN A 799 -7.80 -4.85 -21.19
C ASN A 799 -7.53 -3.42 -21.69
N ASP A 800 -8.03 -3.07 -22.86
CA ASP A 800 -7.89 -1.74 -23.44
C ASP A 800 -8.50 -0.67 -22.57
N LEU A 801 -9.72 -0.91 -22.06
CA LEU A 801 -10.44 0.01 -21.17
C LEU A 801 -9.77 0.16 -19.80
N LYS A 802 -8.94 -0.80 -19.38
CA LYS A 802 -8.08 -0.68 -18.21
C LYS A 802 -6.83 0.16 -18.51
N LYS A 803 -6.30 0.13 -19.73
CA LYS A 803 -5.01 0.74 -20.09
C LYS A 803 -5.12 2.09 -20.81
N MET A 804 -6.28 2.39 -21.37
CA MET A 804 -6.51 3.57 -22.20
C MET A 804 -7.91 4.15 -21.98
N LEU A 805 -8.09 5.41 -22.37
CA LEU A 805 -9.43 5.99 -22.45
C LEU A 805 -10.29 5.24 -23.47
N PRO A 806 -11.61 5.14 -23.27
CA PRO A 806 -12.51 4.50 -24.21
C PRO A 806 -12.35 5.06 -25.64
N ARG A 807 -12.38 4.16 -26.61
CA ARG A 807 -12.48 4.48 -28.04
C ARG A 807 -13.73 3.81 -28.57
N ILE A 808 -14.58 4.58 -29.24
CA ILE A 808 -15.95 4.16 -29.55
C ILE A 808 -16.11 4.06 -31.07
N PRO A 809 -16.51 2.90 -31.61
CA PRO A 809 -16.80 2.76 -33.03
C PRO A 809 -18.10 3.49 -33.40
N LEU A 810 -18.26 3.78 -34.68
CA LEU A 810 -19.58 4.07 -35.26
C LEU A 810 -20.15 2.74 -35.77
N VAL A 811 -21.38 2.43 -35.41
CA VAL A 811 -22.09 1.24 -35.92
C VAL A 811 -22.46 1.45 -37.39
N ASP A 812 -22.55 0.38 -38.16
CA ASP A 812 -22.81 0.47 -39.59
C ASP A 812 -24.28 0.80 -39.88
N GLU A 813 -25.20 0.24 -39.09
CA GLU A 813 -26.64 0.35 -39.32
C GLU A 813 -27.27 1.55 -38.58
N PRO A 814 -27.99 2.45 -39.27
CA PRO A 814 -28.67 3.58 -38.62
C PRO A 814 -29.66 3.16 -37.52
N ARG A 815 -30.30 2.00 -37.66
CA ARG A 815 -31.22 1.47 -36.66
C ARG A 815 -30.52 1.17 -35.33
N GLU A 816 -29.30 0.65 -35.39
CA GLU A 816 -28.49 0.35 -34.21
C GLU A 816 -28.05 1.65 -33.52
N PHE A 817 -27.61 2.65 -34.29
CA PHE A 817 -27.25 3.97 -33.74
C PHE A 817 -28.41 4.57 -32.92
N TRP A 818 -29.62 4.58 -33.49
CA TRP A 818 -30.80 5.11 -32.80
C TRP A 818 -31.19 4.27 -31.58
N SER A 819 -30.98 2.95 -31.62
CA SER A 819 -31.24 2.06 -30.49
C SER A 819 -30.27 2.34 -29.33
N PHE A 820 -28.97 2.47 -29.61
CA PHE A 820 -27.98 2.87 -28.60
C PHE A 820 -28.19 4.28 -28.07
N SER A 821 -28.51 5.24 -28.94
CA SER A 821 -28.79 6.62 -28.53
C SER A 821 -30.03 6.70 -27.63
N LYS A 822 -31.11 5.98 -27.97
CA LYS A 822 -32.32 5.91 -27.15
C LYS A 822 -32.08 5.21 -25.82
N GLY A 823 -31.46 4.03 -25.84
CA GLY A 823 -31.10 3.31 -24.61
C GLY A 823 -30.17 4.13 -23.70
N GLY A 824 -29.19 4.81 -24.29
CA GLY A 824 -28.31 5.73 -23.57
C GLY A 824 -29.06 6.93 -22.97
N ARG A 825 -30.08 7.47 -23.65
CA ARG A 825 -30.92 8.55 -23.12
C ARG A 825 -31.76 8.06 -21.94
N GLU A 826 -32.41 6.90 -22.08
CA GLU A 826 -33.20 6.28 -21.01
C GLU A 826 -32.34 6.00 -19.77
N LEU A 827 -31.13 5.45 -19.96
CA LEU A 827 -30.15 5.25 -18.89
C LEU A 827 -29.74 6.58 -18.25
N ALA A 828 -29.45 7.61 -19.06
CA ALA A 828 -29.03 8.91 -18.55
C ALA A 828 -30.12 9.60 -17.71
N GLU A 829 -31.37 9.57 -18.18
CA GLU A 829 -32.52 10.10 -17.45
C GLU A 829 -32.74 9.36 -16.12
N LEU A 830 -32.62 8.03 -16.15
CA LEU A 830 -32.74 7.19 -14.97
C LEU A 830 -31.65 7.50 -13.92
N HIS A 831 -30.40 7.59 -14.37
CA HIS A 831 -29.24 7.79 -13.49
C HIS A 831 -29.10 9.22 -12.98
N ILE A 832 -29.54 10.25 -13.73
CA ILE A 832 -29.58 11.63 -13.24
C ILE A 832 -30.67 11.80 -12.18
N ASN A 833 -31.83 11.17 -12.40
CA ASN A 833 -33.03 11.30 -11.56
C ASN A 833 -33.20 10.14 -10.57
N TYR A 834 -32.11 9.49 -10.18
CA TYR A 834 -32.13 8.29 -9.32
C TYR A 834 -32.89 8.48 -7.99
N GLU A 835 -32.96 9.72 -7.49
CA GLU A 835 -33.65 10.07 -6.25
C GLU A 835 -35.18 10.11 -6.40
N THR A 836 -35.73 10.18 -7.62
CA THR A 836 -37.18 10.38 -7.88
C THR A 836 -37.84 9.25 -8.65
N VAL A 837 -37.09 8.23 -9.04
CA VAL A 837 -37.63 7.00 -9.67
C VAL A 837 -38.59 6.32 -8.70
N LEU A 838 -39.79 5.94 -9.15
CA LEU A 838 -40.75 5.25 -8.28
C LEU A 838 -40.15 3.95 -7.68
N PRO A 839 -40.44 3.62 -6.41
CA PRO A 839 -40.01 2.37 -5.79
C PRO A 839 -40.38 1.12 -6.59
N TYR A 840 -39.57 0.06 -6.44
CA TYR A 840 -39.90 -1.24 -7.02
C TYR A 840 -41.11 -1.84 -6.30
N LYS A 841 -42.13 -2.25 -7.06
CA LYS A 841 -43.46 -2.60 -6.49
C LYS A 841 -43.46 -3.84 -5.62
N GLU A 842 -42.54 -4.77 -5.88
CA GLU A 842 -42.50 -6.08 -5.22
C GLU A 842 -41.70 -6.05 -3.90
N VAL A 843 -41.00 -4.96 -3.62
CA VAL A 843 -40.23 -4.80 -2.37
C VAL A 843 -41.18 -4.50 -1.21
N THR A 844 -41.10 -5.29 -0.15
CA THR A 844 -41.88 -5.11 1.06
C THR A 844 -41.10 -4.27 2.08
N VAL A 845 -41.75 -3.25 2.65
CA VAL A 845 -41.18 -2.41 3.72
C VAL A 845 -42.00 -2.59 5.00
N THR A 846 -41.37 -3.07 6.06
CA THR A 846 -41.99 -3.27 7.38
C THR A 846 -41.43 -2.27 8.39
N GLY A 847 -42.26 -1.79 9.33
CA GLY A 847 -41.83 -0.91 10.43
C GLY A 847 -41.79 0.58 10.11
N ALA A 848 -42.03 0.97 8.85
CA ALA A 848 -42.03 2.37 8.41
C ALA A 848 -43.17 3.19 9.03
N GLU A 849 -44.26 2.55 9.43
CA GLU A 849 -45.42 3.16 10.11
C GLU A 849 -45.07 3.81 11.45
N LYS A 850 -43.96 3.40 12.07
CA LYS A 850 -43.48 3.97 13.35
C LYS A 850 -42.89 5.38 13.21
N GLY A 851 -42.63 5.85 11.99
CA GLY A 851 -42.06 7.18 11.75
C GLY A 851 -40.57 7.33 12.14
N LEU A 852 -39.87 6.23 12.43
CA LEU A 852 -38.48 6.23 12.92
C LEU A 852 -37.48 5.95 11.78
N PHE A 853 -37.23 6.97 10.94
CA PHE A 853 -36.44 6.84 9.71
C PHE A 853 -34.94 7.11 9.84
N LYS A 854 -34.42 7.35 11.06
CA LYS A 854 -32.99 7.62 11.24
C LYS A 854 -32.14 6.40 10.94
N VAL A 855 -31.04 6.60 10.22
CA VAL A 855 -30.05 5.55 9.92
C VAL A 855 -28.81 5.73 10.78
N GLU A 856 -28.35 4.63 11.37
CA GLU A 856 -27.00 4.52 11.92
C GLU A 856 -26.09 3.79 10.93
N LYS A 857 -26.44 2.54 10.60
CA LYS A 857 -25.74 1.71 9.63
C LYS A 857 -26.65 0.61 9.10
N MET A 858 -26.86 0.58 7.79
CA MET A 858 -27.61 -0.48 7.12
C MET A 858 -26.77 -1.76 7.00
N ARG A 859 -27.42 -2.93 7.05
CA ARG A 859 -26.74 -4.22 6.93
C ARG A 859 -27.64 -5.32 6.40
N PHE A 860 -27.02 -6.33 5.78
CA PHE A 860 -27.67 -7.61 5.53
C PHE A 860 -27.84 -8.38 6.86
N PRO A 861 -28.91 -9.19 7.02
CA PRO A 861 -29.10 -10.02 8.21
C PRO A 861 -27.95 -11.00 8.44
N LYS A 862 -27.46 -11.62 7.35
CA LYS A 862 -26.34 -12.56 7.34
C LYS A 862 -25.55 -12.41 6.04
N LYS A 863 -24.30 -12.87 6.03
CA LYS A 863 -23.46 -12.86 4.82
C LYS A 863 -24.13 -13.71 3.72
N GLY A 864 -24.31 -13.13 2.54
CA GLY A 864 -24.93 -13.81 1.39
C GLY A 864 -26.46 -13.68 1.30
N GLN A 865 -27.14 -13.24 2.36
CA GLN A 865 -28.58 -13.00 2.35
C GLN A 865 -28.86 -11.57 1.85
N LYS A 866 -28.95 -11.39 0.52
CA LYS A 866 -29.09 -10.09 -0.14
C LYS A 866 -30.54 -9.68 -0.43
N ASP A 867 -31.50 -10.60 -0.33
CA ASP A 867 -32.94 -10.36 -0.47
C ASP A 867 -33.53 -9.40 0.58
N THR A 868 -32.82 -9.22 1.70
CA THR A 868 -33.30 -8.45 2.85
C THR A 868 -32.24 -7.46 3.35
N ILE A 869 -32.64 -6.21 3.60
CA ILE A 869 -31.81 -5.16 4.22
C ILE A 869 -32.43 -4.71 5.55
N LEU A 870 -31.63 -4.77 6.62
CA LEU A 870 -31.95 -4.15 7.89
C LEU A 870 -31.57 -2.67 7.81
N TYR A 871 -32.58 -1.81 7.69
CA TYR A 871 -32.38 -0.36 7.56
C TYR A 871 -31.96 0.26 8.89
N ASN A 872 -32.67 -0.09 9.97
CA ASN A 872 -32.33 0.23 11.36
C ASN A 872 -33.00 -0.79 12.32
N GLY A 873 -33.08 -0.48 13.62
CA GLY A 873 -33.73 -1.35 14.61
C GLY A 873 -35.26 -1.47 14.48
N TYR A 874 -35.89 -0.72 13.58
CA TYR A 874 -37.34 -0.65 13.41
C TYR A 874 -37.80 -1.03 12.00
N ILE A 875 -37.04 -0.67 10.97
CA ILE A 875 -37.41 -0.79 9.57
C ILE A 875 -36.59 -1.91 8.90
N THR A 876 -37.29 -2.80 8.19
CA THR A 876 -36.70 -3.85 7.37
C THR A 876 -37.30 -3.81 5.96
N ILE A 877 -36.43 -3.99 4.97
CA ILE A 877 -36.78 -4.05 3.56
C ILE A 877 -36.52 -5.49 3.10
N SER A 878 -37.52 -6.18 2.57
CA SER A 878 -37.44 -7.55 2.09
C SER A 878 -37.90 -7.66 0.63
N ASP A 879 -37.72 -8.85 0.06
CA ASP A 879 -38.15 -9.19 -1.30
C ASP A 879 -37.42 -8.35 -2.37
N ILE A 880 -36.14 -8.05 -2.12
CA ILE A 880 -35.28 -7.35 -3.07
C ILE A 880 -34.84 -8.34 -4.16
N PRO A 881 -35.10 -8.08 -5.44
CA PRO A 881 -34.74 -9.01 -6.51
C PRO A 881 -33.23 -9.09 -6.72
N ASP A 882 -32.70 -10.30 -6.93
CA ASP A 882 -31.27 -10.55 -7.19
C ASP A 882 -30.74 -9.71 -8.37
N LYS A 883 -31.59 -9.53 -9.40
CA LYS A 883 -31.31 -8.70 -10.58
C LYS A 883 -30.88 -7.27 -10.22
N ALA A 884 -31.34 -6.71 -9.10
CA ALA A 884 -30.94 -5.38 -8.68
C ALA A 884 -29.47 -5.29 -8.25
N TYR A 885 -28.85 -6.41 -7.85
CA TYR A 885 -27.44 -6.45 -7.46
C TYR A 885 -26.48 -6.63 -8.64
N GLU A 886 -26.98 -6.94 -9.84
CA GLU A 886 -26.18 -7.06 -11.07
C GLU A 886 -25.69 -5.71 -11.58
N TYR A 887 -26.38 -4.62 -11.27
CA TYR A 887 -25.93 -3.28 -11.64
C TYR A 887 -24.76 -2.82 -10.76
N ILE A 888 -23.55 -2.99 -11.29
CA ILE A 888 -22.29 -2.68 -10.61
C ILE A 888 -21.71 -1.35 -11.13
N VAL A 889 -21.38 -0.47 -10.19
CA VAL A 889 -20.61 0.75 -10.45
C VAL A 889 -19.34 0.68 -9.59
N ASN A 890 -18.16 0.82 -10.19
CA ASN A 890 -16.87 0.78 -9.48
C ASN A 890 -16.70 -0.41 -8.51
N GLY A 891 -17.10 -1.62 -8.95
CA GLY A 891 -16.89 -2.88 -8.22
C GLY A 891 -17.87 -3.19 -7.08
N LYS A 892 -18.92 -2.39 -6.88
CA LYS A 892 -20.02 -2.64 -5.93
C LYS A 892 -21.38 -2.40 -6.59
N SER A 893 -22.41 -3.08 -6.10
CA SER A 893 -23.78 -2.80 -6.57
C SER A 893 -24.22 -1.38 -6.16
N ALA A 894 -25.12 -0.77 -6.95
CA ALA A 894 -25.68 0.54 -6.61
C ALA A 894 -26.35 0.56 -5.22
N ILE A 895 -26.96 -0.54 -4.81
CA ILE A 895 -27.58 -0.73 -3.49
C ILE A 895 -26.51 -0.71 -2.39
N GLU A 896 -25.42 -1.46 -2.55
CA GLU A 896 -24.33 -1.51 -1.57
C GLU A 896 -23.64 -0.13 -1.43
N TRP A 897 -23.59 0.69 -2.49
CA TRP A 897 -23.13 2.07 -2.40
C TRP A 897 -24.00 2.91 -1.47
N VAL A 898 -25.33 2.82 -1.59
CA VAL A 898 -26.25 3.52 -0.68
C VAL A 898 -26.04 3.04 0.76
N MET A 899 -25.96 1.72 0.98
CA MET A 899 -25.72 1.13 2.30
C MET A 899 -24.40 1.60 2.94
N GLU A 900 -23.32 1.67 2.16
CA GLU A 900 -22.00 2.07 2.64
C GLU A 900 -21.88 3.57 2.91
N ARG A 901 -22.50 4.40 2.07
CA ARG A 901 -22.34 5.85 2.13
C ARG A 901 -23.33 6.51 3.09
N TYR A 902 -24.55 6.00 3.17
CA TYR A 902 -25.57 6.51 4.10
C TYR A 902 -25.47 5.78 5.45
N GLN A 903 -24.33 5.97 6.12
CA GLN A 903 -24.11 5.57 7.51
C GLN A 903 -23.50 6.73 8.30
N VAL A 904 -23.75 6.79 9.61
CA VAL A 904 -23.08 7.76 10.47
C VAL A 904 -21.61 7.34 10.59
N SER A 905 -20.70 8.26 10.26
CA SER A 905 -19.27 8.00 10.30
C SER A 905 -18.51 9.18 10.89
N THR A 906 -17.44 8.89 11.61
CA THR A 906 -16.54 9.89 12.18
C THR A 906 -15.15 9.64 11.64
N HIS A 907 -14.54 10.66 11.03
CA HIS A 907 -13.17 10.55 10.53
C HIS A 907 -12.21 10.48 11.72
N LYS A 908 -11.44 9.39 11.82
CA LYS A 908 -10.65 9.06 13.02
C LYS A 908 -9.66 10.16 13.40
N GLU A 909 -8.96 10.72 12.43
CA GLU A 909 -7.87 11.67 12.68
C GLU A 909 -8.40 13.08 12.97
N SER A 910 -9.44 13.52 12.24
CA SER A 910 -9.97 14.88 12.39
C SER A 910 -11.10 14.99 13.42
N GLY A 911 -11.69 13.87 13.86
CA GLY A 911 -12.87 13.87 14.73
C GLY A 911 -14.17 14.34 14.06
N ILE A 912 -14.13 14.75 12.79
CA ILE A 912 -15.29 15.29 12.08
C ILE A 912 -16.30 14.17 11.80
N THR A 913 -17.54 14.39 12.24
CA THR A 913 -18.65 13.46 12.01
C THR A 913 -19.45 13.86 10.77
N ASN A 914 -19.67 12.90 9.87
CA ASN A 914 -20.53 13.02 8.72
C ASN A 914 -21.80 12.17 8.93
N ASN A 915 -22.96 12.82 8.98
CA ASN A 915 -24.23 12.19 9.33
C ASN A 915 -25.27 12.38 8.21
N PRO A 916 -25.67 11.31 7.49
CA PRO A 916 -26.64 11.40 6.39
C PRO A 916 -28.04 11.87 6.83
N ASN A 917 -28.39 11.71 8.12
CA ASN A 917 -29.68 12.17 8.63
C ASN A 917 -29.80 13.70 8.64
N ASP A 918 -28.66 14.42 8.66
CA ASP A 918 -28.67 15.87 8.57
C ASP A 918 -29.12 16.33 7.18
N TRP A 919 -28.73 15.61 6.13
CA TRP A 919 -29.22 15.87 4.77
C TRP A 919 -30.73 15.66 4.67
N ALA A 920 -31.25 14.53 5.19
CA ALA A 920 -32.69 14.25 5.23
C ALA A 920 -33.49 15.37 5.94
N LYS A 921 -32.92 15.93 7.00
CA LYS A 921 -33.49 17.08 7.72
C LYS A 921 -33.44 18.37 6.88
N GLU A 922 -32.31 18.66 6.23
CA GLU A 922 -32.11 19.86 5.42
C GLU A 922 -32.98 19.88 4.14
N VAL A 923 -33.25 18.72 3.54
CA VAL A 923 -34.21 18.60 2.42
C VAL A 923 -35.67 18.53 2.86
N GLY A 924 -35.94 18.50 4.17
CA GLY A 924 -37.29 18.49 4.72
C GLY A 924 -38.04 17.15 4.56
N ASN A 925 -37.35 16.05 4.26
CA ASN A 925 -37.94 14.72 4.13
C ASN A 925 -37.22 13.72 5.07
N PRO A 926 -37.80 13.40 6.25
CA PRO A 926 -37.23 12.40 7.16
C PRO A 926 -37.08 11.00 6.55
N ARG A 927 -37.89 10.66 5.55
CA ARG A 927 -37.88 9.37 4.85
C ARG A 927 -36.89 9.34 3.66
N TYR A 928 -36.23 10.45 3.36
CA TYR A 928 -35.37 10.60 2.18
C TYR A 928 -34.42 9.42 1.94
N ILE A 929 -33.72 8.93 2.97
CA ILE A 929 -32.72 7.85 2.81
C ILE A 929 -33.40 6.51 2.50
N LEU A 930 -34.56 6.24 3.13
CA LEU A 930 -35.37 5.05 2.83
C LEU A 930 -35.91 5.11 1.40
N ASP A 931 -36.47 6.25 1.00
CA ASP A 931 -36.99 6.44 -0.36
C ASP A 931 -35.87 6.31 -1.40
N LEU A 932 -34.72 6.92 -1.14
CA LEU A 932 -33.53 6.79 -1.99
C LEU A 932 -33.15 5.33 -2.20
N LEU A 933 -33.07 4.53 -1.14
CA LEU A 933 -32.72 3.12 -1.24
C LEU A 933 -33.73 2.35 -2.11
N LEU A 934 -35.03 2.57 -1.90
CA LEU A 934 -36.10 1.94 -2.68
C LEU A 934 -36.06 2.36 -4.15
N ASN A 935 -35.76 3.62 -4.42
CA ASN A 935 -35.65 4.17 -5.76
C ASN A 935 -34.44 3.59 -6.47
N VAL A 936 -33.29 3.46 -5.78
CA VAL A 936 -32.05 2.87 -6.31
C VAL A 936 -32.20 1.37 -6.61
N ILE A 937 -33.01 0.63 -5.84
CA ILE A 937 -33.35 -0.77 -6.19
C ILE A 937 -34.02 -0.81 -7.56
N ASN A 938 -35.03 0.04 -7.81
CA ASN A 938 -35.71 0.05 -9.10
C ASN A 938 -34.83 0.62 -10.23
N VAL A 939 -34.00 1.63 -9.95
CA VAL A 939 -32.97 2.11 -10.88
C VAL A 939 -32.13 0.93 -11.34
N SER A 940 -31.63 0.11 -10.41
CA SER A 940 -30.77 -1.02 -10.73
C SER A 940 -31.47 -2.04 -11.63
N VAL A 941 -32.70 -2.44 -11.30
CA VAL A 941 -33.48 -3.39 -12.13
C VAL A 941 -33.73 -2.83 -13.53
N LYS A 942 -34.12 -1.56 -13.63
CA LYS A 942 -34.37 -0.90 -14.93
C LYS A 942 -33.09 -0.75 -15.74
N THR A 943 -31.98 -0.38 -15.11
CA THR A 943 -30.68 -0.28 -15.77
C THR A 943 -30.29 -1.61 -16.40
N VAL A 944 -30.38 -2.72 -15.66
CA VAL A 944 -30.08 -4.06 -16.19
C VAL A 944 -31.01 -4.39 -17.36
N GLY A 945 -32.32 -4.12 -17.22
CA GLY A 945 -33.28 -4.37 -18.30
C GLY A 945 -33.02 -3.55 -19.57
N ILE A 946 -32.59 -2.29 -19.45
CA ILE A 946 -32.22 -1.46 -20.61
C ILE A 946 -30.94 -1.99 -21.26
N VAL A 947 -29.94 -2.38 -20.45
CA VAL A 947 -28.66 -2.93 -20.94
C VAL A 947 -28.86 -4.24 -21.69
N GLU A 948 -29.67 -5.15 -21.17
CA GLU A 948 -30.06 -6.40 -21.86
C GLU A 948 -30.82 -6.16 -23.17
N GLY A 949 -31.48 -5.00 -23.30
CA GLY A 949 -32.22 -4.60 -24.50
C GLY A 949 -31.39 -3.85 -25.53
N LEU A 950 -30.11 -3.58 -25.28
CA LEU A 950 -29.22 -2.94 -26.25
C LEU A 950 -28.92 -3.89 -27.43
N PRO A 951 -28.68 -3.37 -28.65
CA PRO A 951 -28.24 -4.20 -29.77
C PRO A 951 -26.92 -4.92 -29.48
N GLU A 952 -26.73 -6.10 -30.06
CA GLU A 952 -25.47 -6.85 -29.99
C GLU A 952 -24.40 -6.15 -30.86
N LEU A 953 -23.23 -5.84 -30.31
CA LEU A 953 -22.11 -5.31 -31.10
C LEU A 953 -21.25 -6.44 -31.65
N ARG A 954 -21.11 -6.47 -32.97
CA ARG A 954 -20.20 -7.40 -33.66
C ARG A 954 -18.96 -6.65 -34.12
N PHE A 955 -17.80 -7.19 -33.77
CA PHE A 955 -16.51 -6.67 -34.17
C PHE A 955 -15.90 -7.67 -35.15
N GLU A 956 -16.08 -7.45 -36.45
CA GLU A 956 -15.40 -8.27 -37.46
C GLU A 956 -13.89 -8.06 -37.35
N ALA A 957 -13.12 -9.14 -37.29
CA ALA A 957 -11.68 -9.05 -37.45
C ALA A 957 -11.40 -8.59 -38.88
N PRO A 958 -10.48 -7.64 -39.12
CA PRO A 958 -10.05 -7.34 -40.48
C PRO A 958 -9.58 -8.67 -41.10
N THR A 959 -10.20 -9.07 -42.21
CA THR A 959 -9.75 -10.21 -43.00
C THR A 959 -8.28 -9.99 -43.35
N ALA A 960 -7.44 -10.94 -42.92
CA ALA A 960 -5.99 -10.93 -43.08
C ALA A 960 -5.55 -10.83 -44.55
#